data_AF-A0A7W0GS53-F1
#
_entry.id   AF-A0A7W0GS53-F1
#
_cell.length_a   1.000
_cell.length_b   1.000
_cell.length_c   1.000
_cell.angle_alpha   90.00
_cell.angle_beta   90.00
_cell.angle_gamma   90.00
#
_symmetry.space_group_name_H-M   'P 1'
#
loop_
_entity.id
_entity.type
_entity.pdbx_description
1 polymer ?
#
loop_
_entity_poly.entity_id
_entity_poly.type
_entity_poly.pdbx_seq_one_letter_code
_entity_poly.pdbx_strand_id
1 'polypeptide(L)'
;AASPTMLDDNLTVSTVATGLDQPTTMAFLSANDFFVLEKATGRVQRIVNGTLNSTALDLAVNSASERGLLGIALHPQFSLNGFVYLFWSESTTGSDTTNPDASPLLGNRVDRYVWNGTTLTFDRNLIRLRALQQDAGQPSRGNHNGGVIRFGPDGKLYILFGDNGRRGFLQNLPTGGPVPDDQFGGPEPDDAHLTGVVLRLNDDGTSPSDNPFFSANSGLTGQAAANVKKIFAYGVRNGFGLAFDPLSGNLWTQENGDDTFDEMNRVRAGFNGGWIQVMGPAGRINEYKSIETTYGNGTLQQLRWQPTNIADTPQAALARLFMLPGAQYVEPEFSWKYAVAPAALGFVKGRGLGPQFEGDMFVGASRTTLSNGFLFRFKFTADRQRFAFTDPRLNDLVADNLDKFDLAESESLLIGRDFGVATEIQTAPNGNVFVVSLLTGSVYEIKAKPSLVFTATLNGAQEVPATNSTATGTATLVLSPDERTARLSLIFSGLSTPQTDAHIHGPATIGSTAGPIFPLPLGQLSDFQISLTAAQVLDLKNGLHYVNVHSTMFPNGEIRGQFQNSASSSAIGLGASSLVVSEGEGSVNVAVTRLGNTAGAATINYTTSDSAGANQCNSFNGTASSRCDYGTVGGTLSFAAGETFKIVSIPIVNDAYAEGSETFTIRLSSPTGANLGPPTTAIITINDNESTNGANAIDDTQFFVRQHYIDFLSRDPDAAGLAFWTNEITSCGADAQCVEIKRINVSAAFFLSTEFQQTGYLVYKANQASFNSGETLKLEDFLTDTQEIGRGVVIGQPGADELLEANKERFFNDFVQRPAFLAALAYPTTLTAVQFVDKLNANTSDPRNPGSGGALTQTQRDALAAQLMPNPASPTVRAQVLRAVSENGVFNTRQFNKAFVLMQYFGYLRRNPNDAPEPTLDFQGYNFWLEKLNQFNGNFANAE
;
A
#
# COMPACT_ATOMS: atom_id res chain seq x y z
N ALA A 1 -25.54 21.79 9.36
CA ALA A 1 -25.38 21.35 7.96
C ALA A 1 -25.74 19.87 7.87
N ALA A 2 -26.19 19.38 6.71
CA ALA A 2 -26.27 17.94 6.48
C ALA A 2 -24.88 17.31 6.64
N SER A 3 -24.82 16.06 7.09
CA SER A 3 -23.56 15.30 7.12
C SER A 3 -23.14 14.93 5.70
N PRO A 4 -21.83 14.93 5.37
CA PRO A 4 -21.37 14.54 4.05
C PRO A 4 -21.80 13.11 3.71
N THR A 5 -22.05 12.86 2.43
CA THR A 5 -22.42 11.53 1.93
C THR A 5 -21.60 11.16 0.71
N MET A 6 -21.16 9.89 0.66
CA MET A 6 -20.56 9.28 -0.53
C MET A 6 -21.66 8.68 -1.40
N LEU A 7 -21.53 8.82 -2.72
CA LEU A 7 -22.44 8.25 -3.71
C LEU A 7 -21.90 6.97 -4.35
N ASP A 8 -20.59 6.68 -4.20
CA ASP A 8 -20.01 5.40 -4.59
C ASP A 8 -20.29 4.36 -3.49
N ASP A 9 -20.93 3.26 -3.85
CA ASP A 9 -21.35 2.20 -2.90
C ASP A 9 -20.16 1.55 -2.16
N ASN A 10 -18.94 1.69 -2.68
CA ASN A 10 -17.72 1.15 -2.06
C ASN A 10 -17.09 2.08 -1.03
N LEU A 11 -17.58 3.30 -0.85
CA LEU A 11 -16.97 4.30 0.02
C LEU A 11 -17.90 4.69 1.16
N THR A 12 -17.30 5.05 2.28
CA THR A 12 -17.99 5.67 3.41
C THR A 12 -17.22 6.90 3.86
N VAL A 13 -17.90 7.83 4.52
CA VAL A 13 -17.32 9.06 5.06
C VAL A 13 -17.65 9.17 6.55
N SER A 14 -16.66 9.54 7.35
CA SER A 14 -16.82 9.80 8.79
C SER A 14 -16.14 11.10 9.19
N THR A 15 -16.72 11.78 10.18
CA THR A 15 -16.11 12.97 10.77
C THR A 15 -14.94 12.58 11.67
N VAL A 16 -13.78 13.20 11.44
CA VAL A 16 -12.55 12.99 12.22
C VAL A 16 -12.39 14.03 13.30
N ALA A 17 -12.58 15.31 12.95
CA ALA A 17 -12.46 16.44 13.87
C ALA A 17 -13.55 17.49 13.57
N THR A 18 -13.98 18.22 14.58
CA THR A 18 -14.99 19.28 14.51
C THR A 18 -14.63 20.45 15.42
N GLY A 19 -15.27 21.60 15.22
CA GLY A 19 -15.11 22.77 16.09
C GLY A 19 -13.90 23.64 15.73
N LEU A 20 -13.36 23.48 14.52
CA LEU A 20 -12.30 24.32 13.97
C LEU A 20 -12.88 25.63 13.41
N ASP A 21 -12.17 26.74 13.56
CA ASP A 21 -12.57 28.04 13.01
C ASP A 21 -12.06 28.23 11.58
N GLN A 22 -12.96 28.07 10.60
CA GLN A 22 -12.68 28.24 9.17
C GLN A 22 -11.41 27.50 8.74
N PRO A 23 -11.34 26.17 8.91
CA PRO A 23 -10.13 25.43 8.58
C PRO A 23 -9.86 25.47 7.08
N THR A 24 -8.60 25.60 6.66
CA THR A 24 -8.21 25.73 5.25
C THR A 24 -7.50 24.50 4.74
N THR A 25 -6.24 24.30 5.13
CA THR A 25 -5.38 23.21 4.67
C THR A 25 -4.83 22.38 5.81
N MET A 26 -4.34 21.18 5.50
CA MET A 26 -3.80 20.23 6.49
C MET A 26 -2.48 19.61 6.01
N ALA A 27 -1.74 19.03 6.95
CA ALA A 27 -0.50 18.31 6.67
C ALA A 27 -0.27 17.16 7.66
N PHE A 28 -0.14 15.93 7.16
CA PHE A 28 0.07 14.73 7.97
C PHE A 28 1.50 14.60 8.50
N LEU A 29 1.62 14.39 9.81
CA LEU A 29 2.85 13.93 10.48
C LEU A 29 2.89 12.40 10.55
N SER A 30 1.72 11.77 10.73
CA SER A 30 1.48 10.34 10.62
C SER A 30 0.00 10.08 10.28
N ALA A 31 -0.45 8.82 10.19
CA ALA A 31 -1.83 8.49 9.82
C ALA A 31 -2.91 9.15 10.69
N ASN A 32 -2.65 9.34 11.99
CA ASN A 32 -3.61 9.92 12.95
C ASN A 32 -3.09 11.18 13.64
N ASP A 33 -2.04 11.80 13.11
CA ASP A 33 -1.42 13.01 13.66
C ASP A 33 -1.14 13.99 12.53
N PHE A 34 -1.78 15.15 12.56
CA PHE A 34 -1.70 16.12 11.48
C PHE A 34 -1.95 17.55 11.95
N PHE A 35 -1.39 18.50 11.21
CA PHE A 35 -1.72 19.92 11.37
C PHE A 35 -2.96 20.28 10.55
N VAL A 36 -3.76 21.21 11.06
CA VAL A 36 -4.83 21.90 10.32
C VAL A 36 -4.72 23.40 10.59
N LEU A 37 -4.83 24.19 9.53
CA LEU A 37 -4.78 25.65 9.62
C LEU A 37 -6.17 26.22 9.87
N GLU A 38 -6.28 27.22 10.73
CA GLU A 38 -7.49 28.03 10.92
C GLU A 38 -7.31 29.41 10.25
N LYS A 39 -8.15 29.71 9.25
CA LYS A 39 -7.99 30.90 8.39
C LYS A 39 -8.00 32.20 9.16
N ALA A 40 -8.96 32.33 10.09
CA ALA A 40 -9.32 33.60 10.71
C ALA A 40 -8.59 33.87 12.03
N THR A 41 -8.15 32.82 12.72
CA THR A 41 -7.42 32.89 14.00
C THR A 41 -5.91 32.82 13.82
N GLY A 42 -5.43 32.51 12.60
CA GLY A 42 -4.01 32.35 12.32
C GLY A 42 -3.35 31.18 13.03
N ARG A 43 -4.14 30.23 13.54
CA ARG A 43 -3.65 29.10 14.32
C ARG A 43 -3.31 27.91 13.44
N VAL A 44 -2.16 27.31 13.73
CA VAL A 44 -1.82 25.95 13.28
C VAL A 44 -2.23 25.00 14.39
N GLN A 45 -3.36 24.33 14.23
CA GLN A 45 -3.87 23.35 15.19
C GLN A 45 -3.27 21.98 14.90
N ARG A 46 -2.98 21.20 15.95
CA ARG A 46 -2.55 19.80 15.84
C ARG A 46 -3.67 18.87 16.29
N ILE A 47 -4.07 17.97 15.41
CA ILE A 47 -5.07 16.94 15.67
C ILE A 47 -4.36 15.61 15.88
N VAL A 48 -4.65 14.94 16.99
CA VAL A 48 -4.10 13.61 17.31
C VAL A 48 -5.27 12.68 17.62
N ASN A 49 -5.35 11.56 16.91
CA ASN A 49 -6.43 10.57 17.05
C ASN A 49 -7.83 11.20 17.00
N GLY A 50 -8.05 12.11 16.04
CA GLY A 50 -9.33 12.82 15.85
C GLY A 50 -9.65 13.90 16.89
N THR A 51 -8.75 14.18 17.84
CA THR A 51 -8.98 15.19 18.88
C THR A 51 -8.04 16.37 18.71
N LEU A 52 -8.54 17.59 18.90
CA LEU A 52 -7.70 18.79 18.99
C LEU A 52 -6.76 18.67 20.19
N ASN A 53 -5.46 18.56 19.92
CA ASN A 53 -4.44 18.27 20.92
C ASN A 53 -3.74 19.54 21.42
N SER A 54 -3.28 20.39 20.50
CA SER A 54 -2.55 21.61 20.83
C SER A 54 -2.60 22.63 19.68
N THR A 55 -2.24 23.88 19.98
CA THR A 55 -1.95 24.92 18.98
C THR A 55 -0.43 25.01 18.83
N ALA A 56 0.09 24.69 17.64
CA ALA A 56 1.51 24.66 17.32
C ALA A 56 2.09 26.06 17.04
N LEU A 57 1.25 26.97 16.56
CA LEU A 57 1.58 28.36 16.20
C LEU A 57 0.30 29.19 16.17
N ASP A 58 0.41 30.49 16.48
CA ASP A 58 -0.65 31.48 16.39
C ASP A 58 -0.04 32.76 15.76
N LEU A 59 -0.53 33.14 14.57
CA LEU A 59 -0.05 34.27 13.78
C LEU A 59 -1.13 35.35 13.71
N ALA A 60 -0.75 36.62 13.84
CA ALA A 60 -1.68 37.73 13.63
C ALA A 60 -2.04 37.86 12.13
N VAL A 61 -3.21 37.34 11.74
CA VAL A 61 -3.62 37.27 10.33
C VAL A 61 -4.62 38.35 9.95
N ASN A 62 -4.52 38.83 8.71
CA ASN A 62 -5.61 39.56 8.08
C ASN A 62 -6.51 38.57 7.35
N SER A 63 -7.75 38.38 7.78
CA SER A 63 -8.67 37.38 7.23
C SER A 63 -9.79 37.96 6.37
N ALA A 64 -9.67 39.23 5.94
CA ALA A 64 -10.66 39.88 5.09
C ALA A 64 -10.77 39.17 3.73
N SER A 65 -11.99 38.77 3.36
CA SER A 65 -12.28 38.00 2.14
C SER A 65 -11.50 36.67 2.09
N GLU A 66 -10.68 36.43 1.07
CA GLU A 66 -9.94 35.18 0.87
C GLU A 66 -8.60 35.13 1.63
N ARG A 67 -8.19 36.22 2.29
CA ARG A 67 -6.94 36.27 3.06
C ARG A 67 -7.03 35.48 4.36
N GLY A 68 -5.88 35.19 4.96
CA GLY A 68 -5.78 34.52 6.27
C GLY A 68 -4.57 33.60 6.33
N LEU A 69 -4.65 32.56 7.15
CA LEU A 69 -3.71 31.43 7.10
C LEU A 69 -4.23 30.37 6.11
N LEU A 70 -3.54 30.18 4.99
CA LEU A 70 -4.10 29.53 3.81
C LEU A 70 -3.46 28.19 3.49
N GLY A 71 -2.15 28.15 3.26
CA GLY A 71 -1.45 26.95 2.77
C GLY A 71 -0.42 26.41 3.75
N ILE A 72 -0.32 25.09 3.87
CA ILE A 72 0.74 24.40 4.60
C ILE A 72 1.39 23.33 3.70
N ALA A 73 2.72 23.21 3.79
CA ALA A 73 3.45 22.10 3.20
C ALA A 73 4.59 21.66 4.13
N LEU A 74 4.76 20.35 4.30
CA LEU A 74 5.95 19.80 4.95
C LEU A 74 7.06 19.63 3.92
N HIS A 75 8.30 19.83 4.35
CA HIS A 75 9.45 19.50 3.51
C HIS A 75 9.47 18.01 3.13
N PRO A 76 9.94 17.60 1.94
CA PRO A 76 10.03 16.18 1.57
C PRO A 76 10.89 15.34 2.53
N GLN A 77 11.85 15.98 3.21
CA GLN A 77 12.69 15.39 4.27
C GLN A 77 12.27 15.83 5.69
N PHE A 78 10.98 16.07 5.92
CA PHE A 78 10.46 16.57 7.19
C PHE A 78 10.89 15.75 8.41
N SER A 79 10.98 14.43 8.29
CA SER A 79 11.45 13.55 9.38
C SER A 79 12.89 13.83 9.83
N LEU A 80 13.70 14.46 8.97
CA LEU A 80 15.09 14.82 9.26
C LEU A 80 15.22 16.27 9.74
N ASN A 81 14.51 17.21 9.12
CA ASN A 81 14.72 18.64 9.34
C ASN A 81 13.59 19.38 10.08
N GLY A 82 12.40 18.77 10.18
CA GLY A 82 11.22 19.39 10.80
C GLY A 82 10.70 20.63 10.07
N PHE A 83 11.07 20.89 8.81
CA PHE A 83 10.70 22.13 8.12
C PHE A 83 9.24 22.14 7.65
N VAL A 84 8.53 23.21 8.01
CA VAL A 84 7.13 23.47 7.65
C VAL A 84 7.03 24.82 6.97
N TYR A 85 6.28 24.89 5.87
CA TYR A 85 6.08 26.10 5.09
C TYR A 85 4.64 26.54 5.21
N LEU A 86 4.41 27.84 5.42
CA LEU A 86 3.07 28.43 5.55
C LEU A 86 2.89 29.57 4.56
N PHE A 87 1.76 29.59 3.86
CA PHE A 87 1.26 30.75 3.13
C PHE A 87 0.23 31.47 4.00
N TRP A 88 0.46 32.75 4.32
CA TRP A 88 -0.46 33.52 5.17
C TRP A 88 -0.45 35.03 4.86
N SER A 89 -1.53 35.71 5.25
CA SER A 89 -1.71 37.16 5.06
C SER A 89 -1.46 37.93 6.36
N GLU A 90 -0.43 38.78 6.36
CA GLU A 90 0.03 39.57 7.52
C GLU A 90 -0.97 40.66 7.94
N SER A 91 -1.26 40.72 9.24
CA SER A 91 -1.97 41.84 9.87
C SER A 91 -1.00 42.92 10.35
N THR A 92 -1.27 44.19 10.03
CA THR A 92 -0.48 45.32 10.55
C THR A 92 -0.84 45.71 11.98
N THR A 93 -1.91 45.15 12.56
CA THR A 93 -2.34 45.48 13.94
C THR A 93 -1.60 44.70 15.02
N GLY A 94 -0.87 43.65 14.63
CA GLY A 94 -0.30 42.68 15.59
C GLY A 94 -1.34 41.74 16.22
N SER A 95 -2.57 41.71 15.69
CA SER A 95 -3.64 40.78 16.07
C SER A 95 -4.49 40.43 14.86
N ASP A 96 -5.35 39.42 15.00
CA ASP A 96 -6.27 39.04 13.92
C ASP A 96 -7.23 40.18 13.57
N THR A 97 -7.47 40.37 12.26
CA THR A 97 -8.35 41.43 11.79
C THR A 97 -9.00 41.10 10.45
N THR A 98 -10.22 41.58 10.26
CA THR A 98 -10.93 41.55 8.97
C THR A 98 -10.97 42.92 8.29
N ASN A 99 -10.26 43.92 8.83
CA ASN A 99 -10.15 45.23 8.17
C ASN A 99 -9.33 45.10 6.88
N PRO A 100 -9.90 45.40 5.70
CA PRO A 100 -9.21 45.19 4.44
C PRO A 100 -7.92 46.00 4.30
N ASP A 101 -7.80 47.16 4.96
CA ASP A 101 -6.64 48.05 4.91
C ASP A 101 -5.54 47.70 5.91
N ALA A 102 -5.82 46.81 6.87
CA ALA A 102 -4.88 46.43 7.92
C ALA A 102 -3.92 45.30 7.50
N SER A 103 -3.30 45.46 6.33
CA SER A 103 -2.28 44.56 5.78
C SER A 103 -1.26 45.39 4.99
N PRO A 104 0.04 45.04 4.95
CA PRO A 104 0.96 45.75 4.07
C PRO A 104 0.70 45.38 2.60
N LEU A 105 1.15 46.23 1.65
CA LEU A 105 1.00 45.95 0.22
C LEU A 105 1.50 44.55 -0.16
N LEU A 106 2.69 44.18 0.34
CA LEU A 106 3.29 42.85 0.20
C LEU A 106 3.06 41.98 1.47
N GLY A 107 1.79 41.85 1.85
CA GLY A 107 1.37 41.16 3.08
C GLY A 107 1.13 39.66 2.94
N ASN A 108 1.07 39.10 1.73
CA ASN A 108 0.98 37.66 1.55
C ASN A 108 2.38 37.09 1.66
N ARG A 109 2.62 36.20 2.61
CA ARG A 109 3.95 35.68 2.96
C ARG A 109 3.97 34.19 2.77
N VAL A 110 5.07 33.69 2.21
CA VAL A 110 5.46 32.29 2.37
C VAL A 110 6.66 32.24 3.29
N ASP A 111 6.47 31.62 4.45
CA ASP A 111 7.45 31.55 5.52
C ASP A 111 7.78 30.09 5.85
N ARG A 112 9.02 29.83 6.24
CA ARG A 112 9.47 28.55 6.77
C ARG A 112 9.58 28.61 8.30
N TYR A 113 9.14 27.54 8.92
CA TYR A 113 9.20 27.27 10.35
C TYR A 113 9.87 25.92 10.61
N VAL A 114 10.36 25.72 11.83
CA VAL A 114 10.93 24.47 12.30
C VAL A 114 10.05 23.87 13.39
N TRP A 115 9.61 22.63 13.18
CA TRP A 115 8.88 21.83 14.15
C TRP A 115 9.83 21.15 15.13
N ASN A 116 9.62 21.37 16.43
CA ASN A 116 10.41 20.74 17.49
C ASN A 116 9.70 19.58 18.22
N GLY A 117 8.55 19.13 17.70
CA GLY A 117 7.68 18.15 18.37
C GLY A 117 6.53 18.74 19.19
N THR A 118 6.56 20.06 19.47
CA THR A 118 5.53 20.77 20.26
C THR A 118 5.07 22.07 19.61
N THR A 119 5.99 22.91 19.12
CA THR A 119 5.71 24.22 18.52
C THR A 119 6.44 24.42 17.19
N LEU A 120 5.93 25.33 16.36
CA LEU A 120 6.60 25.80 15.14
C LEU A 120 7.31 27.13 15.43
N THR A 121 8.62 27.16 15.24
CA THR A 121 9.43 28.37 15.40
C THR A 121 9.77 28.97 14.05
N PHE A 122 9.58 30.28 13.88
CA PHE A 122 9.93 30.98 12.64
C PHE A 122 11.43 30.83 12.33
N ASP A 123 11.75 30.49 11.08
CA ASP A 123 13.13 30.43 10.58
C ASP A 123 13.41 31.54 9.57
N ARG A 124 12.62 31.63 8.49
CA ARG A 124 12.81 32.68 7.46
C ARG A 124 11.58 32.93 6.61
N ASN A 125 11.55 34.10 5.97
CA ASN A 125 10.64 34.40 4.86
C ASN A 125 11.27 33.95 3.53
N LEU A 126 10.47 33.32 2.66
CA LEU A 126 10.89 32.91 1.32
C LEU A 126 10.48 33.94 0.27
N ILE A 127 9.24 34.42 0.36
CA ILE A 127 8.72 35.44 -0.56
C ILE A 127 7.59 36.25 0.10
N ARG A 128 7.48 37.51 -0.33
CA ARG A 128 6.35 38.38 -0.05
C ARG A 128 5.64 38.72 -1.35
N LEU A 129 4.32 38.63 -1.35
CA LEU A 129 3.42 38.80 -2.47
C LEU A 129 2.35 39.82 -2.11
N ARG A 130 1.73 40.38 -3.14
CA ARG A 130 0.68 41.39 -3.00
C ARG A 130 -0.49 40.85 -2.16
N ALA A 131 -0.95 41.61 -1.17
CA ALA A 131 -2.14 41.26 -0.35
C ALA A 131 -3.31 42.23 -0.53
N LEU A 132 -3.04 43.41 -1.07
CA LEU A 132 -4.02 44.49 -1.17
C LEU A 132 -4.35 44.80 -2.61
N GLN A 133 -5.64 44.79 -2.93
CA GLN A 133 -6.18 45.39 -4.14
C GLN A 133 -6.73 46.78 -3.80
N GLN A 134 -5.96 47.84 -4.13
CA GLN A 134 -6.26 49.22 -3.76
C GLN A 134 -6.34 50.12 -5.00
N ASP A 135 -7.42 50.01 -5.76
CA ASP A 135 -7.63 50.84 -6.95
C ASP A 135 -7.89 52.30 -6.57
N ALA A 136 -7.50 53.23 -7.45
CA ALA A 136 -7.78 54.64 -7.26
C ALA A 136 -9.29 54.90 -7.17
N GLY A 137 -9.73 55.51 -6.06
CA GLY A 137 -11.14 55.84 -5.83
C GLY A 137 -12.05 54.65 -5.51
N GLN A 138 -11.49 53.48 -5.18
CA GLN A 138 -12.23 52.27 -4.79
C GLN A 138 -11.77 51.77 -3.41
N PRO A 139 -12.64 51.09 -2.62
CA PRO A 139 -12.23 50.49 -1.36
C PRO A 139 -11.27 49.33 -1.58
N SER A 140 -10.36 49.12 -0.62
CA SER A 140 -9.41 48.00 -0.64
C SER A 140 -10.12 46.65 -0.57
N ARG A 141 -9.57 45.66 -1.27
CA ARG A 141 -10.09 44.28 -1.32
C ARG A 141 -8.97 43.26 -1.16
N GLY A 142 -9.35 42.03 -0.82
CA GLY A 142 -8.44 40.90 -0.56
C GLY A 142 -8.86 39.64 -1.31
N ASN A 143 -9.19 39.77 -2.59
CA ASN A 143 -9.67 38.67 -3.42
C ASN A 143 -8.54 38.06 -4.24
N HIS A 144 -8.71 36.80 -4.63
CA HIS A 144 -7.86 36.02 -5.52
C HIS A 144 -6.43 35.86 -5.00
N ASN A 145 -6.32 35.44 -3.74
CA ASN A 145 -5.02 35.18 -3.13
C ASN A 145 -4.48 33.80 -3.49
N GLY A 146 -5.32 32.88 -3.96
CA GLY A 146 -4.97 31.46 -4.04
C GLY A 146 -4.43 30.97 -2.69
N GLY A 147 -3.13 30.67 -2.64
CA GLY A 147 -2.42 30.44 -1.38
C GLY A 147 -2.15 28.98 -1.07
N VAL A 148 -2.47 28.07 -1.99
CA VAL A 148 -2.06 26.66 -1.89
C VAL A 148 -0.58 26.51 -2.26
N ILE A 149 0.13 25.73 -1.44
CA ILE A 149 1.56 25.44 -1.60
C ILE A 149 1.80 23.93 -1.51
N ARG A 150 2.71 23.41 -2.34
CA ARG A 150 3.11 21.99 -2.34
C ARG A 150 4.57 21.83 -2.73
N PHE A 151 5.21 20.81 -2.18
CA PHE A 151 6.45 20.31 -2.77
C PHE A 151 6.15 19.40 -3.96
N GLY A 152 6.86 19.62 -5.07
CA GLY A 152 6.87 18.72 -6.20
C GLY A 152 7.77 17.49 -5.98
N PRO A 153 7.66 16.49 -6.86
CA PRO A 153 8.56 15.32 -6.83
C PRO A 153 10.03 15.70 -7.10
N ASP A 154 10.28 16.88 -7.66
CA ASP A 154 11.59 17.49 -7.87
C ASP A 154 12.18 18.17 -6.62
N GLY A 155 11.47 18.11 -5.48
CA GLY A 155 11.89 18.73 -4.23
C GLY A 155 11.78 20.26 -4.22
N LYS A 156 11.08 20.88 -5.16
CA LYS A 156 10.86 22.34 -5.20
C LYS A 156 9.52 22.72 -4.62
N LEU A 157 9.43 23.92 -4.05
CA LEU A 157 8.19 24.48 -3.51
C LEU A 157 7.42 25.22 -4.61
N TYR A 158 6.20 24.76 -4.87
CA TYR A 158 5.27 25.38 -5.80
C TYR A 158 4.22 26.18 -5.05
N ILE A 159 3.93 27.38 -5.56
CA ILE A 159 3.00 28.34 -4.95
C ILE A 159 2.02 28.80 -6.03
N LEU A 160 0.72 28.53 -5.85
CA LEU A 160 -0.33 29.09 -6.70
C LEU A 160 -0.80 30.41 -6.12
N PHE A 161 -0.61 31.49 -6.87
CA PHE A 161 -0.99 32.83 -6.48
C PHE A 161 -1.88 33.46 -7.55
N GLY A 162 -3.11 33.81 -7.17
CA GLY A 162 -4.10 34.38 -8.08
C GLY A 162 -3.73 35.77 -8.60
N ASP A 163 -4.54 36.30 -9.50
CA ASP A 163 -4.33 37.58 -10.17
C ASP A 163 -4.50 38.78 -9.23
N ASN A 164 -5.05 38.60 -8.03
CA ASN A 164 -5.42 39.67 -7.11
C ASN A 164 -6.24 40.80 -7.82
N GLY A 165 -6.98 40.43 -8.87
CA GLY A 165 -7.69 41.27 -9.83
C GLY A 165 -6.84 42.31 -10.58
N ARG A 166 -5.55 42.03 -10.79
CA ARG A 166 -4.63 42.86 -11.58
C ARG A 166 -4.87 42.74 -13.09
N ARG A 167 -4.38 43.75 -13.81
CA ARG A 167 -4.41 43.90 -15.28
C ARG A 167 -3.02 44.26 -15.78
N GLY A 168 -2.12 43.29 -15.76
CA GLY A 168 -0.73 43.46 -16.19
C GLY A 168 -0.28 42.41 -17.21
N PHE A 169 1.04 42.32 -17.38
CA PHE A 169 1.67 41.39 -18.33
C PHE A 169 1.25 39.94 -18.10
N LEU A 170 1.23 39.50 -16.84
CA LEU A 170 0.96 38.10 -16.47
C LEU A 170 -0.53 37.74 -16.53
N GLN A 171 -1.42 38.72 -16.74
CA GLN A 171 -2.83 38.54 -17.10
C GLN A 171 -3.07 38.79 -18.60
N ASN A 172 -2.03 38.65 -19.43
CA ASN A 172 -2.08 38.81 -20.88
C ASN A 172 -2.54 40.22 -21.33
N LEU A 173 -2.08 41.26 -20.63
CA LEU A 173 -2.32 42.67 -20.97
C LEU A 173 -1.00 43.47 -21.07
N PRO A 174 -0.32 43.46 -22.24
CA PRO A 174 0.98 44.12 -22.45
C PRO A 174 0.94 45.65 -22.35
N THR A 175 -0.24 46.25 -22.38
CA THR A 175 -0.43 47.71 -22.25
C THR A 175 -1.10 48.09 -20.93
N GLY A 176 -1.32 47.10 -20.05
CA GLY A 176 -2.23 47.24 -18.92
C GLY A 176 -3.71 47.28 -19.32
N GLY A 177 -4.59 47.34 -18.33
CA GLY A 177 -6.03 47.53 -18.53
C GLY A 177 -6.40 48.95 -19.02
N PRO A 178 -7.58 49.13 -19.64
CA PRO A 178 -8.04 50.45 -20.08
C PRO A 178 -8.35 51.42 -18.92
N VAL A 179 -8.53 50.87 -17.72
CA VAL A 179 -8.74 51.61 -16.47
C VAL A 179 -7.58 51.27 -15.52
N PRO A 180 -6.91 52.26 -14.90
CA PRO A 180 -5.93 52.01 -13.86
C PRO A 180 -6.54 51.18 -12.72
N ASP A 181 -5.93 50.04 -12.43
CA ASP A 181 -6.39 49.06 -11.45
C ASP A 181 -5.52 49.01 -10.19
N ASP A 182 -4.51 49.90 -10.10
CA ASP A 182 -3.88 50.30 -8.85
C ASP A 182 -3.18 51.68 -8.93
N GLN A 183 -2.55 52.08 -7.83
CA GLN A 183 -1.83 53.35 -7.65
C GLN A 183 -0.30 53.17 -7.64
N PHE A 184 0.21 51.97 -7.91
CA PHE A 184 1.61 51.58 -7.71
C PHE A 184 2.37 51.31 -9.02
N GLY A 185 1.70 51.41 -10.17
CA GLY A 185 2.31 51.33 -11.49
C GLY A 185 2.05 50.01 -12.18
N GLY A 186 3.06 49.47 -12.86
CA GLY A 186 2.93 48.35 -13.79
C GLY A 186 2.88 48.83 -15.26
N PRO A 187 2.62 47.95 -16.24
CA PRO A 187 2.10 46.58 -16.14
C PRO A 187 3.15 45.46 -15.93
N GLU A 188 4.43 45.80 -15.73
CA GLU A 188 5.51 44.83 -15.52
C GLU A 188 5.38 44.06 -14.18
N PRO A 189 5.84 42.80 -14.10
CA PRO A 189 5.70 41.95 -12.91
C PRO A 189 6.77 42.23 -11.83
N ASP A 190 6.88 43.47 -11.38
CA ASP A 190 7.68 43.80 -10.19
C ASP A 190 7.07 43.20 -8.90
N ASP A 191 7.65 43.50 -7.73
CA ASP A 191 7.22 42.90 -6.46
C ASP A 191 5.76 43.22 -6.11
N ALA A 192 5.25 44.39 -6.49
CA ALA A 192 3.85 44.78 -6.28
C ALA A 192 2.89 44.14 -7.29
N HIS A 193 3.41 43.51 -8.36
CA HIS A 193 2.63 43.11 -9.52
C HIS A 193 2.82 41.63 -9.93
N LEU A 194 3.67 40.87 -9.25
CA LEU A 194 3.84 39.42 -9.45
C LEU A 194 2.59 38.64 -8.99
N THR A 195 1.60 38.51 -9.87
CA THR A 195 0.26 37.95 -9.63
C THR A 195 -0.17 37.05 -10.79
N GLY A 196 -1.10 36.13 -10.57
CA GLY A 196 -1.63 35.21 -11.58
C GLY A 196 -0.59 34.22 -12.07
N VAL A 197 0.11 33.60 -11.12
CA VAL A 197 1.30 32.78 -11.35
C VAL A 197 1.27 31.49 -10.54
N VAL A 198 1.93 30.47 -11.11
CA VAL A 198 2.52 29.39 -10.33
C VAL A 198 4.01 29.69 -10.21
N LEU A 199 4.48 29.90 -8.99
CA LEU A 199 5.89 30.06 -8.69
C LEU A 199 6.51 28.71 -8.36
N ARG A 200 7.80 28.53 -8.69
CA ARG A 200 8.62 27.37 -8.32
C ARG A 200 9.91 27.85 -7.70
N LEU A 201 10.12 27.54 -6.42
CA LEU A 201 11.24 27.99 -5.60
C LEU A 201 12.06 26.81 -5.07
N ASN A 202 13.35 27.03 -4.82
CA ASN A 202 14.11 26.16 -3.92
C ASN A 202 13.52 26.25 -2.50
N ASP A 203 13.86 25.29 -1.65
CA ASP A 203 13.37 25.19 -0.26
C ASP A 203 13.83 26.35 0.64
N ASP A 204 14.81 27.14 0.18
CA ASP A 204 15.32 28.36 0.81
C ASP A 204 14.74 29.66 0.23
N GLY A 205 13.86 29.58 -0.79
CA GLY A 205 13.23 30.72 -1.45
C GLY A 205 13.96 31.25 -2.69
N THR A 206 15.15 30.73 -3.01
CA THR A 206 15.88 31.12 -4.23
C THR A 206 15.24 30.56 -5.49
N SER A 207 15.48 31.20 -6.65
CA SER A 207 15.00 30.71 -7.94
C SER A 207 15.82 29.50 -8.41
N PRO A 208 15.20 28.35 -8.70
CA PRO A 208 15.86 27.23 -9.34
C PRO A 208 16.41 27.62 -10.71
N SER A 209 17.64 27.21 -11.03
CA SER A 209 18.30 27.56 -12.30
C SER A 209 17.67 26.87 -13.52
N ASP A 210 16.89 25.82 -13.28
CA ASP A 210 16.11 25.05 -14.26
C ASP A 210 14.67 25.57 -14.43
N ASN A 211 14.29 26.69 -13.80
CA ASN A 211 13.00 27.33 -14.08
C ASN A 211 12.93 27.77 -15.56
N PRO A 212 11.72 27.70 -16.18
CA PRO A 212 11.56 27.92 -17.62
C PRO A 212 12.01 29.30 -18.10
N PHE A 213 11.91 30.31 -17.23
CA PHE A 213 12.28 31.68 -17.55
C PHE A 213 13.55 32.18 -16.85
N PHE A 214 14.31 31.29 -16.19
CA PHE A 214 15.49 31.69 -15.42
C PHE A 214 16.55 32.41 -16.27
N SER A 215 16.74 31.92 -17.49
CA SER A 215 17.69 32.45 -18.48
C SER A 215 17.00 33.18 -19.65
N ALA A 216 15.71 33.47 -19.55
CA ALA A 216 14.96 34.11 -20.63
C ALA A 216 15.39 35.58 -20.80
N ASN A 217 15.70 35.98 -22.03
CA ASN A 217 15.96 37.38 -22.38
C ASN A 217 14.64 38.12 -22.63
N SER A 218 13.95 38.53 -21.55
CA SER A 218 12.62 39.15 -21.61
C SER A 218 12.62 40.65 -21.94
N GLY A 219 13.79 41.30 -21.96
CA GLY A 219 13.89 42.77 -22.07
C GLY A 219 13.49 43.54 -20.80
N LEU A 220 13.00 42.84 -19.76
CA LEU A 220 12.68 43.43 -18.46
C LEU A 220 13.94 43.76 -17.67
N THR A 221 13.83 44.70 -16.72
CA THR A 221 14.94 45.10 -15.84
C THR A 221 14.51 45.12 -14.36
N GLY A 222 15.47 45.30 -13.44
CA GLY A 222 15.18 45.46 -12.01
C GLY A 222 14.41 44.29 -11.37
N GLN A 223 13.41 44.62 -10.55
CA GLN A 223 12.56 43.65 -9.84
C GLN A 223 11.80 42.73 -10.79
N ALA A 224 11.26 43.26 -11.89
CA ALA A 224 10.53 42.46 -12.87
C ALA A 224 11.40 41.36 -13.50
N ALA A 225 12.64 41.69 -13.87
CA ALA A 225 13.60 40.71 -14.37
C ALA A 225 13.96 39.63 -13.33
N ALA A 226 14.05 40.00 -12.05
CA ALA A 226 14.31 39.05 -10.97
C ALA A 226 13.10 38.13 -10.70
N ASN A 227 11.89 38.67 -10.76
CA ASN A 227 10.66 37.93 -10.48
C ASN A 227 10.32 36.92 -11.56
N VAL A 228 10.55 37.23 -12.84
CA VAL A 228 10.33 36.28 -13.94
C VAL A 228 11.10 34.96 -13.75
N LYS A 229 12.29 35.00 -13.13
CA LYS A 229 13.08 33.79 -12.85
C LYS A 229 12.42 32.82 -11.86
N LYS A 230 11.46 33.29 -11.06
CA LYS A 230 10.70 32.48 -10.08
C LYS A 230 9.46 31.80 -10.69
N ILE A 231 9.05 32.24 -11.87
CA ILE A 231 7.79 31.81 -12.51
C ILE A 231 7.99 30.45 -13.16
N PHE A 232 7.07 29.53 -12.84
CA PHE A 232 6.92 28.25 -13.54
C PHE A 232 5.81 28.33 -14.60
N ALA A 233 4.70 28.99 -14.25
CA ALA A 233 3.55 29.23 -15.12
C ALA A 233 2.87 30.57 -14.78
N TYR A 234 2.12 31.14 -15.71
CA TYR A 234 1.35 32.38 -15.52
C TYR A 234 0.07 32.39 -16.37
N GLY A 235 -0.67 33.50 -16.38
CA GLY A 235 -1.94 33.60 -17.09
C GLY A 235 -3.07 32.89 -16.36
N VAL A 236 -3.04 32.94 -15.03
CA VAL A 236 -3.99 32.30 -14.11
C VAL A 236 -4.80 33.37 -13.37
N ARG A 237 -6.11 33.15 -13.22
CA ARG A 237 -7.06 34.02 -12.52
C ARG A 237 -7.06 33.78 -11.01
N ASN A 238 -7.61 32.67 -10.56
CA ASN A 238 -7.72 32.32 -9.14
C ASN A 238 -7.89 30.82 -8.98
N GLY A 239 -7.22 30.20 -8.02
CA GLY A 239 -7.36 28.76 -7.80
C GLY A 239 -6.99 28.37 -6.38
N PHE A 240 -7.68 27.35 -5.87
CA PHE A 240 -7.47 26.83 -4.53
C PHE A 240 -6.83 25.43 -4.56
N GLY A 241 -6.90 24.74 -5.71
CA GLY A 241 -6.33 23.41 -5.91
C GLY A 241 -4.99 23.42 -6.62
N LEU A 242 -3.99 22.78 -6.01
CA LEU A 242 -2.70 22.47 -6.62
C LEU A 242 -2.21 21.11 -6.06
N ALA A 243 -1.96 20.15 -6.94
CA ALA A 243 -1.38 18.86 -6.54
C ALA A 243 -0.57 18.22 -7.67
N PHE A 244 0.33 17.33 -7.27
CA PHE A 244 1.06 16.48 -8.18
C PHE A 244 0.39 15.12 -8.27
N ASP A 245 0.19 14.65 -9.50
CA ASP A 245 -0.22 13.28 -9.76
C ASP A 245 0.85 12.32 -9.21
N PRO A 246 0.52 11.44 -8.25
CA PRO A 246 1.49 10.55 -7.62
C PRO A 246 2.08 9.52 -8.58
N LEU A 247 1.42 9.23 -9.71
CA LEU A 247 1.87 8.21 -10.66
C LEU A 247 2.69 8.78 -11.81
N SER A 248 2.29 9.93 -12.37
CA SER A 248 3.02 10.56 -13.49
C SER A 248 3.98 11.67 -13.06
N GLY A 249 3.83 12.23 -11.85
CA GLY A 249 4.55 13.42 -11.41
C GLY A 249 4.08 14.73 -12.06
N ASN A 250 3.03 14.71 -12.89
CA ASN A 250 2.48 15.91 -13.53
C ASN A 250 1.83 16.85 -12.50
N LEU A 251 2.01 18.16 -12.69
CA LEU A 251 1.35 19.19 -11.89
C LEU A 251 -0.04 19.48 -12.43
N TRP A 252 -1.03 19.47 -11.55
CA TRP A 252 -2.41 19.83 -11.83
C TRP A 252 -2.87 20.98 -10.95
N THR A 253 -3.62 21.90 -11.55
CA THR A 253 -4.27 23.01 -10.85
C THR A 253 -5.76 23.05 -11.18
N GLN A 254 -6.50 23.64 -10.26
CA GLN A 254 -7.89 24.04 -10.46
C GLN A 254 -7.90 25.55 -10.58
N GLU A 255 -8.70 26.08 -11.49
CA GLU A 255 -8.85 27.52 -11.69
C GLU A 255 -10.33 27.91 -11.75
N ASN A 256 -10.67 29.03 -11.13
CA ASN A 256 -12.01 29.59 -11.14
C ASN A 256 -12.12 30.71 -12.16
N GLY A 257 -13.10 30.57 -13.05
CA GLY A 257 -13.54 31.64 -13.93
C GLY A 257 -14.38 32.69 -13.21
N ASP A 258 -14.88 33.69 -13.95
CA ASP A 258 -15.79 34.70 -13.38
C ASP A 258 -17.24 34.20 -13.45
N ASP A 259 -17.89 34.32 -14.60
CA ASP A 259 -19.20 33.74 -14.87
C ASP A 259 -19.10 32.45 -15.70
N THR A 260 -18.00 32.27 -16.42
CA THR A 260 -17.74 31.16 -17.34
C THR A 260 -16.47 30.40 -17.06
N PHE A 261 -16.43 29.14 -17.52
CA PHE A 261 -15.21 28.34 -17.64
C PHE A 261 -14.36 28.29 -16.38
N ASP A 262 -14.88 27.64 -15.33
CA ASP A 262 -13.95 27.04 -14.36
C ASP A 262 -13.15 25.93 -15.04
N GLU A 263 -11.89 25.74 -14.64
CA GLU A 263 -10.95 24.89 -15.35
C GLU A 263 -10.24 23.89 -14.43
N MET A 264 -9.95 22.73 -15.00
CA MET A 264 -8.92 21.82 -14.53
C MET A 264 -7.76 21.85 -15.51
N ASN A 265 -6.57 22.18 -15.02
CA ASN A 265 -5.41 22.48 -15.83
C ASN A 265 -4.26 21.52 -15.50
N ARG A 266 -3.61 20.99 -16.55
CA ARG A 266 -2.33 20.31 -16.42
C ARG A 266 -1.21 21.29 -16.71
N VAL A 267 -0.55 21.76 -15.65
CA VAL A 267 0.42 22.83 -15.72
C VAL A 267 1.81 22.26 -16.00
N ARG A 268 2.45 22.77 -17.04
CA ARG A 268 3.82 22.41 -17.44
C ARG A 268 4.75 23.62 -17.38
N ALA A 269 6.06 23.38 -17.40
CA ALA A 269 7.04 24.45 -17.40
C ALA A 269 6.80 25.41 -18.59
N GLY A 270 6.65 26.70 -18.31
CA GLY A 270 6.40 27.73 -19.33
C GLY A 270 4.93 27.90 -19.71
N PHE A 271 3.99 27.25 -19.00
CA PHE A 271 2.55 27.37 -19.23
C PHE A 271 2.06 28.83 -19.13
N ASN A 272 1.24 29.24 -20.09
CA ASN A 272 0.40 30.43 -20.06
C ASN A 272 -1.07 29.99 -20.19
N GLY A 273 -1.88 30.23 -19.15
CA GLY A 273 -3.30 29.86 -19.12
C GLY A 273 -4.22 30.76 -19.96
N GLY A 274 -3.71 31.89 -20.42
CA GLY A 274 -4.45 32.79 -21.31
C GLY A 274 -5.32 33.84 -20.62
N TRP A 275 -5.58 33.72 -19.32
CA TRP A 275 -6.32 34.74 -18.56
C TRP A 275 -5.66 36.12 -18.75
N ILE A 276 -6.38 37.21 -19.07
CA ILE A 276 -7.85 37.36 -19.25
C ILE A 276 -8.31 37.28 -20.71
N GLN A 277 -7.41 37.13 -21.68
CA GLN A 277 -7.78 37.11 -23.11
C GLN A 277 -8.55 35.85 -23.49
N VAL A 278 -8.30 34.74 -22.78
CA VAL A 278 -8.94 33.44 -22.97
C VAL A 278 -9.24 32.85 -21.59
N MET A 279 -10.42 32.25 -21.45
CA MET A 279 -10.83 31.35 -20.39
C MET A 279 -11.64 30.22 -21.04
N GLY A 280 -11.44 28.98 -20.61
CA GLY A 280 -11.93 27.79 -21.27
C GLY A 280 -11.20 27.49 -22.58
N PRO A 281 -11.73 26.55 -23.38
CA PRO A 281 -11.13 26.22 -24.66
C PRO A 281 -11.11 27.42 -25.62
N ALA A 282 -9.98 27.73 -26.25
CA ALA A 282 -9.88 28.90 -27.15
C ALA A 282 -10.89 28.83 -28.31
N GLY A 283 -11.25 27.62 -28.77
CA GLY A 283 -12.29 27.39 -29.78
C GLY A 283 -13.70 27.85 -29.37
N ARG A 284 -13.95 28.03 -28.07
CA ARG A 284 -15.24 28.49 -27.49
C ARG A 284 -15.20 29.97 -27.05
N ILE A 285 -14.29 30.78 -27.63
CA ILE A 285 -14.15 32.21 -27.29
C ILE A 285 -15.46 33.02 -27.41
N ASN A 286 -16.33 32.64 -28.34
CA ASN A 286 -17.63 33.29 -28.52
C ASN A 286 -18.56 33.06 -27.32
N GLU A 287 -18.51 31.86 -26.71
CA GLU A 287 -19.27 31.56 -25.50
C GLU A 287 -18.70 32.34 -24.31
N TYR A 288 -17.36 32.35 -24.17
CA TYR A 288 -16.66 33.14 -23.15
C TYR A 288 -17.10 34.60 -23.20
N LYS A 289 -17.00 35.23 -24.38
CA LYS A 289 -17.43 36.61 -24.59
C LYS A 289 -18.93 36.81 -24.33
N SER A 290 -19.77 35.94 -24.88
CA SER A 290 -21.22 36.11 -24.80
C SER A 290 -21.72 36.06 -23.36
N ILE A 291 -21.25 35.10 -22.56
CA ILE A 291 -21.74 34.95 -21.19
C ILE A 291 -21.19 36.07 -20.31
N GLU A 292 -19.88 36.37 -20.37
CA GLU A 292 -19.28 37.46 -19.58
C GLU A 292 -19.86 38.84 -19.91
N THR A 293 -20.37 39.05 -21.13
CA THR A 293 -21.04 40.32 -21.50
C THR A 293 -22.51 40.40 -21.09
N THR A 294 -23.18 39.27 -20.84
CA THR A 294 -24.65 39.22 -20.66
C THR A 294 -25.08 38.76 -19.27
N TYR A 295 -24.19 38.11 -18.51
CA TYR A 295 -24.51 37.52 -17.23
C TYR A 295 -24.39 38.53 -16.08
N GLY A 296 -25.48 38.77 -15.36
CA GLY A 296 -25.52 39.65 -14.18
C GLY A 296 -25.33 41.15 -14.48
N ASN A 297 -25.07 41.93 -13.42
CA ASN A 297 -24.95 43.41 -13.49
C ASN A 297 -23.50 43.89 -13.71
N GLY A 298 -22.57 42.99 -14.05
CA GLY A 298 -21.14 43.30 -14.14
C GLY A 298 -20.40 43.17 -12.80
N THR A 299 -19.28 42.43 -12.76
CA THR A 299 -18.35 42.39 -11.62
C THR A 299 -17.32 43.52 -11.71
N LEU A 300 -16.60 43.79 -10.62
CA LEU A 300 -15.50 44.76 -10.66
C LEU A 300 -14.39 44.35 -11.63
N GLN A 301 -14.14 43.03 -11.78
CA GLN A 301 -13.19 42.50 -12.75
C GLN A 301 -13.58 42.91 -14.18
N GLN A 302 -14.88 42.79 -14.50
CA GLN A 302 -15.46 43.18 -15.78
C GLN A 302 -15.50 44.71 -15.97
N LEU A 303 -15.58 45.51 -14.89
CA LEU A 303 -15.47 46.97 -14.99
C LEU A 303 -14.05 47.43 -15.34
N ARG A 304 -13.01 46.82 -14.74
CA ARG A 304 -11.60 47.18 -15.00
C ARG A 304 -11.12 46.74 -16.37
N TRP A 305 -11.70 45.67 -16.89
CA TRP A 305 -11.48 45.21 -18.26
C TRP A 305 -12.81 44.69 -18.82
N GLN A 306 -13.46 45.52 -19.63
CA GLN A 306 -14.79 45.19 -20.18
C GLN A 306 -14.74 43.91 -21.00
N PRO A 307 -15.65 42.93 -20.76
CA PRO A 307 -15.73 41.70 -21.54
C PRO A 307 -15.95 41.91 -23.05
N THR A 308 -16.42 43.09 -23.46
CA THR A 308 -16.47 43.50 -24.87
C THR A 308 -15.09 43.53 -25.54
N ASN A 309 -14.00 43.63 -24.76
CA ASN A 309 -12.62 43.56 -25.23
C ASN A 309 -12.17 42.15 -25.60
N ILE A 310 -12.86 41.09 -25.14
CA ILE A 310 -12.59 39.71 -25.54
C ILE A 310 -12.66 39.63 -27.07
N ALA A 311 -11.70 38.93 -27.68
CA ALA A 311 -11.64 38.84 -29.13
C ALA A 311 -12.81 38.03 -29.71
N ASP A 312 -13.23 38.34 -30.94
CA ASP A 312 -14.32 37.62 -31.61
C ASP A 312 -13.87 36.32 -32.28
N THR A 313 -12.56 36.04 -32.31
CA THR A 313 -12.01 34.81 -32.91
C THR A 313 -10.90 34.23 -32.04
N PRO A 314 -10.72 32.89 -32.02
CA PRO A 314 -9.64 32.25 -31.27
C PRO A 314 -8.27 32.77 -31.69
N GLN A 315 -8.04 32.95 -33.00
CA GLN A 315 -6.76 33.43 -33.53
C GLN A 315 -6.42 34.84 -33.03
N ALA A 316 -7.42 35.73 -32.97
CA ALA A 316 -7.21 37.07 -32.45
C ALA A 316 -7.00 37.09 -30.93
N ALA A 317 -7.65 36.19 -30.17
CA ALA A 317 -7.40 36.07 -28.74
C ALA A 317 -5.97 35.58 -28.45
N LEU A 318 -5.55 34.51 -29.13
CA LEU A 318 -4.21 33.94 -28.98
C LEU A 318 -3.10 34.91 -29.43
N ALA A 319 -3.33 35.70 -30.47
CA ALA A 319 -2.37 36.71 -30.92
C ALA A 319 -2.17 37.88 -29.95
N ARG A 320 -3.08 38.06 -28.97
CA ARG A 320 -3.01 39.11 -27.95
C ARG A 320 -2.31 38.66 -26.67
N LEU A 321 -1.97 37.37 -26.55
CA LEU A 321 -1.31 36.86 -25.36
C LEU A 321 0.07 37.50 -25.17
N PHE A 322 0.38 37.87 -23.94
CA PHE A 322 1.73 38.26 -23.57
C PHE A 322 2.56 36.98 -23.42
N MET A 323 3.65 36.86 -24.19
CA MET A 323 4.48 35.66 -24.20
C MET A 323 5.90 35.98 -23.76
N LEU A 324 6.27 35.54 -22.55
CA LEU A 324 7.67 35.45 -22.16
C LEU A 324 8.43 34.49 -23.11
N PRO A 325 9.72 34.72 -23.40
CA PRO A 325 10.49 33.81 -24.23
C PRO A 325 10.45 32.38 -23.67
N GLY A 326 10.01 31.42 -24.49
CA GLY A 326 9.84 30.01 -24.10
C GLY A 326 8.46 29.66 -23.51
N ALA A 327 7.58 30.65 -23.31
CA ALA A 327 6.22 30.39 -22.84
C ALA A 327 5.37 29.71 -23.92
N GLN A 328 4.34 28.97 -23.50
CA GLN A 328 3.38 28.31 -24.38
C GLN A 328 1.97 28.40 -23.81
N TYR A 329 1.02 28.80 -24.65
CA TYR A 329 -0.40 28.65 -24.32
C TYR A 329 -0.77 27.17 -24.25
N VAL A 330 -1.61 26.81 -23.29
CA VAL A 330 -2.10 25.43 -23.10
C VAL A 330 -3.59 25.50 -22.81
N GLU A 331 -4.37 24.73 -23.56
CA GLU A 331 -5.81 24.57 -23.35
C GLU A 331 -6.07 23.85 -22.00
N PRO A 332 -7.19 24.13 -21.32
CA PRO A 332 -7.60 23.37 -20.15
C PRO A 332 -7.85 21.90 -20.51
N GLU A 333 -7.63 21.02 -19.54
CA GLU A 333 -7.91 19.59 -19.69
C GLU A 333 -9.38 19.27 -19.44
N PHE A 334 -10.10 20.16 -18.74
CA PHE A 334 -11.54 20.13 -18.58
C PHE A 334 -12.07 21.51 -18.19
N SER A 335 -13.29 21.86 -18.63
CA SER A 335 -13.96 23.09 -18.19
C SER A 335 -15.46 22.91 -17.94
N TRP A 336 -16.05 23.77 -17.10
CA TRP A 336 -17.50 23.93 -16.98
C TRP A 336 -17.93 25.21 -17.70
N LYS A 337 -18.87 25.12 -18.65
CA LYS A 337 -19.31 26.27 -19.46
C LYS A 337 -19.70 27.48 -18.59
N TYR A 338 -20.58 27.26 -17.62
CA TYR A 338 -20.88 28.23 -16.56
C TYR A 338 -20.20 27.83 -15.27
N ALA A 339 -19.73 28.80 -14.49
CA ALA A 339 -18.94 28.50 -13.29
C ALA A 339 -19.74 27.70 -12.24
N VAL A 340 -19.14 26.63 -11.72
CA VAL A 340 -19.62 25.76 -10.63
C VAL A 340 -18.81 25.93 -9.34
N ALA A 341 -17.69 26.66 -9.43
CA ALA A 341 -16.77 27.05 -8.38
C ALA A 341 -16.04 25.88 -7.67
N PRO A 342 -15.24 25.06 -8.39
CA PRO A 342 -14.37 24.08 -7.77
C PRO A 342 -13.29 24.75 -6.89
N ALA A 343 -12.72 24.01 -5.94
CA ALA A 343 -11.75 24.48 -4.96
C ALA A 343 -10.55 23.53 -4.87
N ALA A 344 -10.43 22.78 -3.77
CA ALA A 344 -9.35 21.85 -3.57
C ALA A 344 -9.39 20.73 -4.61
N LEU A 345 -8.19 20.30 -5.02
CA LEU A 345 -8.00 19.06 -5.75
C LEU A 345 -6.97 18.21 -5.01
N GLY A 346 -7.18 16.90 -5.00
CA GLY A 346 -6.28 15.93 -4.38
C GLY A 346 -6.33 14.59 -5.09
N PHE A 347 -5.21 13.86 -5.09
CA PHE A 347 -5.14 12.52 -5.68
C PHE A 347 -5.26 11.44 -4.62
N VAL A 348 -5.97 10.36 -4.94
CA VAL A 348 -5.97 9.13 -4.16
C VAL A 348 -4.60 8.45 -4.30
N LYS A 349 -3.83 8.39 -3.21
CA LYS A 349 -2.51 7.74 -3.19
C LYS A 349 -2.61 6.30 -2.66
N GLY A 350 -2.14 5.34 -3.45
CA GLY A 350 -2.21 3.92 -3.11
C GLY A 350 -3.64 3.38 -3.11
N ARG A 351 -3.84 2.28 -2.39
CA ARG A 351 -5.06 1.43 -2.51
C ARG A 351 -5.95 1.43 -1.27
N GLY A 352 -5.84 2.43 -0.38
CA GLY A 352 -6.64 2.47 0.86
C GLY A 352 -8.16 2.58 0.62
N LEU A 353 -8.57 3.22 -0.48
CA LEU A 353 -9.97 3.23 -0.92
C LEU A 353 -10.37 2.01 -1.77
N GLY A 354 -9.41 1.18 -2.17
CA GLY A 354 -9.54 0.13 -3.17
C GLY A 354 -8.78 0.46 -4.48
N PRO A 355 -8.30 -0.56 -5.22
CA PRO A 355 -7.49 -0.38 -6.42
C PRO A 355 -8.19 0.40 -7.54
N GLN A 356 -9.53 0.36 -7.60
CA GLN A 356 -10.32 1.08 -8.58
C GLN A 356 -10.30 2.61 -8.43
N PHE A 357 -9.77 3.14 -7.33
CA PHE A 357 -9.62 4.58 -7.07
C PHE A 357 -8.16 5.03 -7.14
N GLU A 358 -7.20 4.11 -7.27
CA GLU A 358 -5.78 4.42 -7.21
C GLU A 358 -5.38 5.44 -8.30
N GLY A 359 -4.86 6.58 -7.87
CA GLY A 359 -4.47 7.67 -8.77
C GLY A 359 -5.64 8.49 -9.32
N ASP A 360 -6.89 8.29 -8.91
CA ASP A 360 -7.97 9.19 -9.31
C ASP A 360 -7.83 10.56 -8.63
N MET A 361 -8.35 11.60 -9.28
CA MET A 361 -8.38 12.96 -8.74
C MET A 361 -9.76 13.26 -8.18
N PHE A 362 -9.81 13.76 -6.94
CA PHE A 362 -11.01 14.27 -6.30
C PHE A 362 -10.96 15.80 -6.25
N VAL A 363 -12.09 16.45 -6.54
CA VAL A 363 -12.21 17.92 -6.60
C VAL A 363 -13.40 18.38 -5.74
N GLY A 364 -13.14 19.29 -4.80
CA GLY A 364 -14.14 19.84 -3.88
C GLY A 364 -14.72 21.17 -4.35
N ALA A 365 -15.76 21.65 -3.67
CA ALA A 365 -16.43 22.92 -3.97
C ALA A 365 -15.95 24.09 -3.08
N SER A 366 -15.83 25.29 -3.66
CA SER A 366 -15.58 26.54 -2.90
C SER A 366 -16.86 27.16 -2.33
N ARG A 367 -18.03 26.63 -2.71
CA ARG A 367 -19.36 27.13 -2.34
C ARG A 367 -20.32 25.97 -2.11
N THR A 368 -21.39 26.25 -1.36
CA THR A 368 -22.45 25.27 -1.09
C THR A 368 -23.61 25.34 -2.09
N THR A 369 -23.57 26.23 -3.08
CA THR A 369 -24.71 26.45 -3.98
C THR A 369 -25.06 25.19 -4.81
N LEU A 370 -24.06 24.42 -5.23
CA LEU A 370 -24.24 23.14 -5.91
C LEU A 370 -24.04 21.98 -4.93
N SER A 371 -25.07 21.13 -4.77
CA SER A 371 -25.05 19.93 -3.93
C SER A 371 -24.61 20.16 -2.48
N ASN A 372 -24.81 21.37 -1.94
CA ASN A 372 -24.38 21.77 -0.59
C ASN A 372 -22.87 21.52 -0.34
N GLY A 373 -22.07 21.57 -1.40
CA GLY A 373 -20.66 21.20 -1.41
C GLY A 373 -20.44 19.84 -2.08
N PHE A 374 -20.20 19.87 -3.39
CA PHE A 374 -19.91 18.66 -4.17
C PHE A 374 -18.50 18.12 -3.89
N LEU A 375 -18.35 16.83 -4.19
CA LEU A 375 -17.08 16.18 -4.44
C LEU A 375 -17.18 15.52 -5.82
N PHE A 376 -16.32 15.93 -6.75
CA PHE A 376 -16.18 15.32 -8.07
C PHE A 376 -15.01 14.34 -8.11
N ARG A 377 -15.11 13.32 -8.97
CA ARG A 377 -14.08 12.33 -9.27
C ARG A 377 -13.74 12.39 -10.75
N PHE A 378 -12.45 12.54 -11.04
CA PHE A 378 -11.89 12.45 -12.38
C PHE A 378 -10.98 11.23 -12.49
N LYS A 379 -11.23 10.43 -13.53
CA LYS A 379 -10.38 9.31 -13.95
C LYS A 379 -9.47 9.77 -15.08
N PHE A 380 -8.39 9.03 -15.30
CA PHE A 380 -7.38 9.36 -16.30
C PHE A 380 -7.30 8.32 -17.41
N THR A 381 -6.83 8.75 -18.57
CA THR A 381 -6.31 7.84 -19.60
C THR A 381 -5.11 7.05 -19.06
N ALA A 382 -4.79 5.92 -19.68
CA ALA A 382 -3.70 5.04 -19.21
C ALA A 382 -2.33 5.75 -19.15
N ASP A 383 -2.06 6.69 -20.06
CA ASP A 383 -0.85 7.53 -20.07
C ASP A 383 -0.90 8.71 -19.07
N ARG A 384 -2.04 8.88 -18.40
CA ARG A 384 -2.36 9.93 -17.42
C ARG A 384 -2.14 11.36 -17.92
N GLN A 385 -2.25 11.56 -19.24
CA GLN A 385 -2.11 12.87 -19.85
C GLN A 385 -3.45 13.61 -19.95
N ARG A 386 -4.59 12.90 -19.98
CA ARG A 386 -5.95 13.43 -20.15
C ARG A 386 -6.92 12.78 -19.16
N PHE A 387 -8.09 13.40 -18.97
CA PHE A 387 -9.20 12.74 -18.30
C PHE A 387 -9.86 11.69 -19.20
N ALA A 388 -10.37 10.63 -18.58
CA ALA A 388 -11.14 9.58 -19.24
C ALA A 388 -12.58 9.61 -18.73
N PHE A 389 -13.53 9.83 -19.65
CA PHE A 389 -14.95 9.89 -19.34
C PHE A 389 -15.69 8.68 -19.90
N THR A 390 -16.63 8.16 -19.11
CA THR A 390 -17.59 7.15 -19.58
C THR A 390 -18.87 7.79 -20.12
N ASP A 391 -19.16 9.03 -19.71
CA ASP A 391 -20.25 9.82 -20.26
C ASP A 391 -19.80 10.46 -21.58
N PRO A 392 -20.42 10.11 -22.73
CA PRO A 392 -20.01 10.61 -24.02
C PRO A 392 -20.24 12.12 -24.22
N ARG A 393 -21.06 12.76 -23.36
CA ARG A 393 -21.29 14.22 -23.42
C ARG A 393 -20.03 14.99 -23.09
N LEU A 394 -19.18 14.47 -22.20
CA LEU A 394 -17.94 15.12 -21.75
C LEU A 394 -16.73 14.89 -22.68
N ASN A 395 -16.92 14.26 -23.84
CA ASN A 395 -15.81 13.91 -24.75
C ASN A 395 -15.12 15.13 -25.38
N ASP A 396 -15.81 16.28 -25.43
CA ASP A 396 -15.23 17.53 -25.89
C ASP A 396 -14.54 18.33 -24.76
N LEU A 397 -14.43 17.72 -23.58
CA LEU A 397 -13.77 18.24 -22.38
C LEU A 397 -14.47 19.46 -21.77
N VAL A 398 -15.73 19.72 -22.12
CA VAL A 398 -16.54 20.78 -21.51
C VAL A 398 -17.83 20.18 -20.97
N ALA A 399 -18.15 20.45 -19.70
CA ALA A 399 -19.52 20.26 -19.23
C ALA A 399 -20.36 21.45 -19.69
N ASP A 400 -21.29 21.21 -20.61
CA ASP A 400 -22.24 22.19 -21.14
C ASP A 400 -23.43 22.40 -20.17
N ASN A 401 -23.12 22.76 -18.92
CA ASN A 401 -24.12 23.08 -17.92
C ASN A 401 -24.97 24.29 -18.33
N LEU A 402 -26.21 24.35 -17.85
CA LEU A 402 -27.19 25.32 -18.35
C LEU A 402 -27.11 26.68 -17.66
N ASP A 403 -26.54 26.72 -16.45
CA ASP A 403 -26.40 27.92 -15.63
C ASP A 403 -25.28 27.77 -14.60
N LYS A 404 -24.91 28.85 -13.89
CA LYS A 404 -23.97 28.77 -12.78
C LYS A 404 -24.50 27.83 -11.71
N PHE A 405 -23.62 27.00 -11.15
CA PHE A 405 -23.96 26.03 -10.10
C PHE A 405 -25.00 24.99 -10.52
N ASP A 406 -25.11 24.71 -11.81
CA ASP A 406 -25.91 23.61 -12.37
C ASP A 406 -25.06 22.34 -12.54
N LEU A 407 -25.67 21.17 -12.38
CA LEU A 407 -24.98 19.88 -12.44
C LEU A 407 -24.98 19.26 -13.85
N ALA A 408 -25.71 19.83 -14.81
CA ALA A 408 -25.89 19.17 -16.10
C ALA A 408 -24.54 18.78 -16.73
N GLU A 409 -24.50 17.53 -17.22
CA GLU A 409 -23.31 16.83 -17.77
C GLU A 409 -22.25 16.42 -16.75
N SER A 410 -22.24 16.99 -15.55
CA SER A 410 -21.33 16.61 -14.47
C SER A 410 -21.88 15.53 -13.53
N GLU A 411 -23.07 14.98 -13.79
CA GLU A 411 -23.70 13.99 -12.89
C GLU A 411 -22.82 12.75 -12.70
N SER A 412 -22.16 12.29 -13.78
CA SER A 412 -21.27 11.13 -13.74
C SER A 412 -19.96 11.38 -12.98
N LEU A 413 -19.61 12.65 -12.74
CA LEU A 413 -18.42 13.04 -11.99
C LEU A 413 -18.71 13.10 -10.48
N LEU A 414 -19.98 13.26 -10.08
CA LEU A 414 -20.36 13.44 -8.68
C LEU A 414 -20.15 12.15 -7.88
N ILE A 415 -19.16 12.15 -6.97
CA ILE A 415 -18.86 11.03 -6.07
C ILE A 415 -19.34 11.29 -4.64
N GLY A 416 -19.60 12.55 -4.29
CA GLY A 416 -20.06 12.92 -2.95
C GLY A 416 -20.75 14.30 -2.92
N ARG A 417 -21.47 14.56 -1.84
CA ARG A 417 -22.22 15.81 -1.60
C ARG A 417 -22.25 16.16 -0.12
N ASP A 418 -22.74 17.36 0.19
CA ASP A 418 -22.84 17.89 1.56
C ASP A 418 -21.49 18.06 2.27
N PHE A 419 -20.40 18.23 1.52
CA PHE A 419 -19.06 18.47 2.07
C PHE A 419 -18.84 19.93 2.51
N GLY A 420 -19.78 20.83 2.26
CA GLY A 420 -19.60 22.25 2.56
C GLY A 420 -18.63 22.94 1.61
N VAL A 421 -17.73 23.77 2.16
CA VAL A 421 -16.67 24.43 1.38
C VAL A 421 -15.38 23.64 1.58
N ALA A 422 -15.07 22.77 0.62
CA ALA A 422 -13.95 21.84 0.69
C ALA A 422 -12.64 22.50 0.23
N THR A 423 -11.82 22.89 1.20
CA THR A 423 -10.60 23.68 0.97
C THR A 423 -9.31 22.87 0.91
N GLU A 424 -9.38 21.57 1.25
CA GLU A 424 -8.25 20.65 1.13
C GLU A 424 -8.73 19.22 0.93
N ILE A 425 -8.01 18.48 0.08
CA ILE A 425 -8.23 17.05 -0.15
C ILE A 425 -6.86 16.38 -0.19
N GLN A 426 -6.58 15.48 0.76
CA GLN A 426 -5.28 14.83 0.86
C GLN A 426 -5.41 13.37 1.28
N THR A 427 -4.67 12.48 0.62
CA THR A 427 -4.51 11.11 1.09
C THR A 427 -3.55 11.04 2.26
N ALA A 428 -4.01 10.45 3.37
CA ALA A 428 -3.21 10.18 4.56
C ALA A 428 -2.27 8.98 4.34
N PRO A 429 -1.24 8.80 5.18
CA PRO A 429 -0.33 7.65 5.10
C PRO A 429 -1.00 6.27 5.18
N ASN A 430 -2.22 6.18 5.72
CA ASN A 430 -3.00 4.94 5.75
C ASN A 430 -3.75 4.65 4.42
N GLY A 431 -3.65 5.53 3.42
CA GLY A 431 -4.31 5.41 2.12
C GLY A 431 -5.76 5.93 2.07
N ASN A 432 -6.33 6.40 3.19
CA ASN A 432 -7.63 7.04 3.21
C ASN A 432 -7.54 8.50 2.74
N VAL A 433 -8.64 9.05 2.21
CA VAL A 433 -8.70 10.43 1.72
C VAL A 433 -9.37 11.31 2.75
N PHE A 434 -8.74 12.42 3.10
CA PHE A 434 -9.26 13.38 4.05
C PHE A 434 -9.68 14.66 3.35
N VAL A 435 -10.78 15.26 3.80
CA VAL A 435 -11.35 16.49 3.27
C VAL A 435 -11.50 17.51 4.40
N VAL A 436 -10.90 18.69 4.25
CA VAL A 436 -11.12 19.82 5.17
C VAL A 436 -12.28 20.65 4.65
N SER A 437 -13.25 20.94 5.52
CA SER A 437 -14.38 21.79 5.21
C SER A 437 -14.37 23.06 6.05
N LEU A 438 -14.14 24.19 5.37
CA LEU A 438 -14.07 25.51 5.96
C LEU A 438 -15.40 25.90 6.62
N LEU A 439 -16.52 25.71 5.93
CA LEU A 439 -17.83 26.16 6.42
C LEU A 439 -18.33 25.34 7.61
N THR A 440 -18.04 24.04 7.64
CA THR A 440 -18.50 23.15 8.72
C THR A 440 -17.51 23.06 9.88
N GLY A 441 -16.33 23.68 9.78
CA GLY A 441 -15.31 23.65 10.84
C GLY A 441 -14.83 22.23 11.15
N SER A 442 -14.74 21.39 10.12
CA SER A 442 -14.57 19.94 10.28
C SER A 442 -13.56 19.34 9.31
N VAL A 443 -12.99 18.20 9.71
CA VAL A 443 -12.19 17.31 8.86
C VAL A 443 -12.93 15.98 8.71
N TYR A 444 -13.12 15.53 7.48
CA TYR A 444 -13.78 14.27 7.14
C TYR A 444 -12.77 13.26 6.61
N GLU A 445 -12.96 11.98 6.90
CA GLU A 445 -12.21 10.86 6.34
C GLU A 445 -13.14 10.04 5.45
N ILE A 446 -12.75 9.89 4.19
CA ILE A 446 -13.30 8.96 3.22
C ILE A 446 -12.45 7.69 3.26
N LYS A 447 -13.10 6.54 3.40
CA LYS A 447 -12.46 5.22 3.44
C LYS A 447 -13.26 4.18 2.66
N ALA A 448 -12.59 3.09 2.28
CA ALA A 448 -13.28 1.92 1.76
C ALA A 448 -14.34 1.46 2.76
N LYS A 449 -15.55 1.23 2.28
CA LYS A 449 -16.59 0.59 3.05
C LYS A 449 -16.15 -0.86 3.29
N PRO A 450 -16.14 -1.33 4.55
CA PRO A 450 -15.65 -2.67 4.85
C PRO A 450 -16.55 -3.72 4.22
N SER A 451 -15.95 -4.80 3.71
CA SER A 451 -16.71 -6.00 3.36
C SER A 451 -17.32 -6.63 4.61
N LEU A 452 -18.52 -7.19 4.47
CA LEU A 452 -19.17 -7.90 5.57
C LEU A 452 -18.84 -9.38 5.51
N VAL A 453 -18.43 -9.94 6.65
CA VAL A 453 -18.06 -11.35 6.78
C VAL A 453 -19.21 -12.11 7.44
N PHE A 454 -19.69 -13.12 6.74
CA PHE A 454 -20.70 -14.06 7.21
C PHE A 454 -20.06 -15.43 7.35
N THR A 455 -20.34 -16.11 8.46
CA THR A 455 -19.79 -17.45 8.72
C THR A 455 -20.91 -18.41 9.04
N ALA A 456 -20.78 -19.65 8.59
CA ALA A 456 -21.65 -20.75 8.91
C ALA A 456 -20.80 -21.96 9.33
N THR A 457 -21.07 -22.53 10.51
CA THR A 457 -20.54 -23.85 10.88
C THR A 457 -21.54 -24.90 10.45
N LEU A 458 -21.11 -25.94 9.73
CA LEU A 458 -21.96 -26.99 9.18
C LEU A 458 -21.82 -28.28 10.00
N ASN A 459 -22.94 -28.90 10.35
CA ASN A 459 -22.98 -30.25 10.94
C ASN A 459 -24.36 -30.91 10.72
N GLY A 460 -24.46 -32.21 11.02
CA GLY A 460 -25.70 -32.96 10.84
C GLY A 460 -26.84 -32.54 11.77
N ALA A 461 -26.53 -32.01 12.96
CA ALA A 461 -27.54 -31.55 13.92
C ALA A 461 -28.30 -30.29 13.45
N GLN A 462 -27.72 -29.54 12.51
CA GLN A 462 -28.32 -28.34 11.94
C GLN A 462 -29.19 -28.59 10.71
N GLU A 463 -29.18 -29.81 10.16
CA GLU A 463 -30.11 -30.22 9.10
C GLU A 463 -31.55 -30.24 9.59
N VAL A 464 -32.50 -30.12 8.66
CA VAL A 464 -33.93 -30.10 8.98
C VAL A 464 -34.68 -31.10 8.09
N PRO A 465 -35.00 -32.31 8.60
CA PRO A 465 -34.70 -32.82 9.94
C PRO A 465 -33.20 -33.15 10.15
N ALA A 466 -32.74 -33.14 11.40
CA ALA A 466 -31.35 -33.41 11.75
C ALA A 466 -30.89 -34.82 11.32
N THR A 467 -29.64 -34.94 10.90
CA THR A 467 -29.01 -36.21 10.52
C THR A 467 -28.12 -36.75 11.65
N ASN A 468 -27.74 -38.03 11.56
CA ASN A 468 -26.77 -38.66 12.47
C ASN A 468 -25.32 -38.57 11.95
N SER A 469 -25.05 -37.74 10.93
CA SER A 469 -23.70 -37.59 10.40
C SER A 469 -22.77 -36.90 11.39
N THR A 470 -21.54 -37.41 11.49
CA THR A 470 -20.44 -36.80 12.25
C THR A 470 -19.61 -35.86 11.39
N ALA A 471 -19.98 -35.66 10.13
CA ALA A 471 -19.31 -34.73 9.23
C ALA A 471 -19.39 -33.29 9.77
N THR A 472 -18.38 -32.50 9.45
CA THR A 472 -18.28 -31.10 9.86
C THR A 472 -17.82 -30.24 8.70
N GLY A 473 -18.19 -28.96 8.73
CA GLY A 473 -17.68 -27.99 7.78
C GLY A 473 -17.80 -26.56 8.27
N THR A 474 -17.21 -25.65 7.50
CA THR A 474 -17.31 -24.20 7.68
C THR A 474 -17.47 -23.55 6.32
N ALA A 475 -18.38 -22.59 6.23
CA ALA A 475 -18.48 -21.69 5.09
C ALA A 475 -18.24 -20.24 5.55
N THR A 476 -17.45 -19.51 4.78
CA THR A 476 -17.22 -18.08 4.98
C THR A 476 -17.63 -17.36 3.70
N LEU A 477 -18.53 -16.40 3.84
CA LEU A 477 -19.04 -15.58 2.76
C LEU A 477 -18.67 -14.12 3.03
N VAL A 478 -17.98 -13.50 2.08
CA VAL A 478 -17.53 -12.11 2.14
C VAL A 478 -18.36 -11.31 1.15
N LEU A 479 -19.29 -10.50 1.65
CA LEU A 479 -20.11 -9.60 0.85
C LEU A 479 -19.30 -8.36 0.46
N SER A 480 -19.27 -8.06 -0.83
CA SER A 480 -18.57 -6.89 -1.36
C SER A 480 -19.11 -5.59 -0.76
N PRO A 481 -18.30 -4.53 -0.68
CA PRO A 481 -18.74 -3.24 -0.14
C PRO A 481 -19.95 -2.64 -0.87
N ASP A 482 -20.01 -2.83 -2.19
CA ASP A 482 -21.15 -2.41 -3.03
C ASP A 482 -22.39 -3.29 -2.89
N GLU A 483 -22.30 -4.37 -2.11
CA GLU A 483 -23.37 -5.32 -1.81
C GLU A 483 -23.96 -6.01 -3.05
N ARG A 484 -23.27 -6.01 -4.20
CA ARG A 484 -23.74 -6.67 -5.42
C ARG A 484 -23.24 -8.11 -5.55
N THR A 485 -22.10 -8.41 -4.95
CA THR A 485 -21.46 -9.72 -5.07
C THR A 485 -21.01 -10.23 -3.71
N ALA A 486 -20.88 -11.55 -3.58
CA ALA A 486 -20.21 -12.14 -2.44
C ALA A 486 -19.29 -13.26 -2.90
N ARG A 487 -18.14 -13.41 -2.23
CA ARG A 487 -17.22 -14.53 -2.45
C ARG A 487 -17.38 -15.53 -1.32
N LEU A 488 -17.35 -16.82 -1.63
CA LEU A 488 -17.58 -17.93 -0.72
C LEU A 488 -16.35 -18.84 -0.67
N SER A 489 -15.92 -19.19 0.53
CA SER A 489 -15.11 -20.39 0.77
C SER A 489 -15.93 -21.42 1.53
N LEU A 490 -15.87 -22.69 1.13
CA LEU A 490 -16.58 -23.81 1.77
C LEU A 490 -15.62 -24.97 1.98
N ILE A 491 -15.42 -25.37 3.23
CA ILE A 491 -14.52 -26.46 3.61
C ILE A 491 -15.30 -27.43 4.50
N PHE A 492 -15.23 -28.72 4.20
CA PHE A 492 -15.88 -29.76 4.98
C PHE A 492 -15.08 -31.06 4.92
N SER A 493 -15.34 -31.94 5.88
CA SER A 493 -14.69 -33.24 5.99
C SER A 493 -15.61 -34.26 6.68
N GLY A 494 -15.30 -35.54 6.48
CA GLY A 494 -15.97 -36.63 7.18
C GLY A 494 -17.37 -36.98 6.65
N LEU A 495 -17.72 -36.58 5.41
CA LEU A 495 -18.95 -37.06 4.78
C LEU A 495 -18.99 -38.58 4.75
N SER A 496 -20.15 -39.14 5.06
CA SER A 496 -20.41 -40.58 5.10
C SER A 496 -20.24 -41.28 3.76
N THR A 497 -20.51 -40.56 2.66
CA THR A 497 -20.39 -41.03 1.27
C THR A 497 -19.94 -39.87 0.36
N PRO A 498 -19.54 -40.12 -0.89
CA PRO A 498 -19.16 -39.05 -1.82
C PRO A 498 -20.24 -37.97 -1.94
N GLN A 499 -19.80 -36.71 -2.03
CA GLN A 499 -20.66 -35.57 -2.24
C GLN A 499 -21.44 -35.69 -3.55
N THR A 500 -22.71 -35.33 -3.52
CA THR A 500 -23.57 -35.29 -4.71
C THR A 500 -23.99 -33.89 -5.10
N ASP A 501 -24.07 -32.96 -4.14
CA ASP A 501 -24.49 -31.58 -4.38
C ASP A 501 -24.08 -30.62 -3.24
N ALA A 502 -24.20 -29.31 -3.45
CA ALA A 502 -24.14 -28.28 -2.42
C ALA A 502 -24.87 -27.01 -2.88
N HIS A 503 -25.54 -26.34 -1.95
CA HIS A 503 -26.34 -25.14 -2.26
C HIS A 503 -26.27 -24.08 -1.18
N ILE A 504 -26.51 -22.84 -1.57
CA ILE A 504 -27.03 -21.80 -0.68
C ILE A 504 -28.55 -21.74 -0.86
N HIS A 505 -29.26 -21.68 0.26
CA HIS A 505 -30.72 -21.61 0.34
C HIS A 505 -31.16 -20.30 1.02
N GLY A 506 -32.39 -19.86 0.73
CA GLY A 506 -33.02 -18.75 1.43
C GLY A 506 -34.30 -18.23 0.74
N PRO A 507 -35.05 -17.34 1.40
CA PRO A 507 -34.91 -16.94 2.79
C PRO A 507 -35.54 -17.97 3.77
N ALA A 508 -34.83 -18.33 4.83
CA ALA A 508 -35.33 -19.17 5.93
C ALA A 508 -34.68 -18.82 7.28
N THR A 509 -35.48 -18.75 8.33
CA THR A 509 -34.98 -18.66 9.72
C THR A 509 -34.27 -19.94 10.16
N ILE A 510 -33.45 -19.85 11.20
CA ILE A 510 -32.80 -21.02 11.81
C ILE A 510 -33.85 -22.08 12.17
N GLY A 511 -33.60 -23.34 11.77
CA GLY A 511 -34.50 -24.47 12.00
C GLY A 511 -35.64 -24.62 10.98
N SER A 512 -35.64 -23.83 9.91
CA SER A 512 -36.58 -23.94 8.78
C SER A 512 -35.85 -24.18 7.46
N THR A 513 -36.55 -24.73 6.46
CA THR A 513 -36.02 -25.00 5.12
C THR A 513 -36.53 -23.98 4.10
N ALA A 514 -35.74 -23.77 3.04
CA ALA A 514 -36.12 -22.98 1.86
C ALA A 514 -35.60 -23.65 0.58
N GLY A 515 -36.03 -23.18 -0.58
CA GLY A 515 -35.47 -23.61 -1.86
C GLY A 515 -34.03 -23.14 -2.07
N PRO A 516 -33.27 -23.80 -2.95
CA PRO A 516 -31.93 -23.36 -3.32
C PRO A 516 -32.01 -22.03 -4.10
N ILE A 517 -31.09 -21.11 -3.79
CA ILE A 517 -30.94 -19.82 -4.48
C ILE A 517 -29.63 -19.74 -5.26
N PHE A 518 -28.58 -20.44 -4.83
CA PHE A 518 -27.32 -20.55 -5.57
C PHE A 518 -26.81 -21.99 -5.53
N PRO A 519 -26.66 -22.68 -6.69
CA PRO A 519 -25.95 -23.95 -6.76
C PRO A 519 -24.44 -23.74 -6.58
N LEU A 520 -23.79 -24.68 -5.91
CA LEU A 520 -22.36 -24.64 -5.63
C LEU A 520 -21.63 -25.78 -6.36
N PRO A 521 -20.39 -25.57 -6.83
CA PRO A 521 -19.59 -26.66 -7.40
C PRO A 521 -19.31 -27.78 -6.38
N LEU A 522 -19.08 -29.00 -6.88
CA LEU A 522 -18.62 -30.11 -6.05
C LEU A 522 -17.20 -29.86 -5.54
N GLY A 523 -16.89 -30.42 -4.37
CA GLY A 523 -15.62 -30.27 -3.67
C GLY A 523 -15.61 -29.10 -2.70
N GLN A 524 -14.43 -28.87 -2.12
CA GLN A 524 -14.18 -27.69 -1.30
C GLN A 524 -14.03 -26.47 -2.20
N LEU A 525 -14.56 -25.33 -1.77
CA LEU A 525 -14.49 -24.08 -2.50
C LEU A 525 -13.47 -23.16 -1.83
N SER A 526 -12.46 -22.75 -2.59
CA SER A 526 -11.54 -21.72 -2.16
C SER A 526 -12.15 -20.32 -2.30
N ASP A 527 -12.86 -20.14 -3.41
CA ASP A 527 -13.27 -18.82 -3.88
C ASP A 527 -14.35 -18.95 -4.96
N PHE A 528 -15.61 -18.87 -4.54
CA PHE A 528 -16.75 -18.92 -5.45
C PHE A 528 -17.55 -17.62 -5.37
N GLN A 529 -17.73 -16.94 -6.50
CA GLN A 529 -18.46 -15.69 -6.55
C GLN A 529 -19.95 -15.92 -6.85
N ILE A 530 -20.81 -15.28 -6.06
CA ILE A 530 -22.25 -15.16 -6.33
C ILE A 530 -22.62 -13.69 -6.53
N SER A 531 -23.68 -13.45 -7.30
CA SER A 531 -24.29 -12.12 -7.45
C SER A 531 -25.61 -12.09 -6.67
N LEU A 532 -25.85 -11.01 -5.92
CA LEU A 532 -27.04 -10.89 -5.07
C LEU A 532 -27.92 -9.74 -5.55
N THR A 533 -29.23 -9.94 -5.46
CA THR A 533 -30.22 -8.85 -5.51
C THR A 533 -30.27 -8.11 -4.17
N ALA A 534 -30.76 -6.86 -4.16
CA ALA A 534 -30.92 -6.10 -2.92
C ALA A 534 -31.78 -6.82 -1.85
N ALA A 535 -32.79 -7.58 -2.27
CA ALA A 535 -33.60 -8.40 -1.37
C ALA A 535 -32.78 -9.54 -0.75
N GLN A 536 -31.98 -10.26 -1.55
CA GLN A 536 -31.10 -11.33 -1.05
C GLN A 536 -30.01 -10.79 -0.12
N VAL A 537 -29.48 -9.59 -0.36
CA VAL A 537 -28.55 -8.92 0.56
C VAL A 537 -29.21 -8.66 1.91
N LEU A 538 -30.43 -8.14 1.90
CA LEU A 538 -31.19 -7.89 3.12
C LEU A 538 -31.46 -9.20 3.87
N ASP A 539 -31.87 -10.25 3.16
CA ASP A 539 -32.10 -11.57 3.73
C ASP A 539 -30.82 -12.18 4.32
N LEU A 540 -29.68 -12.06 3.62
CA LEU A 540 -28.37 -12.48 4.12
C LEU A 540 -27.98 -11.72 5.39
N LYS A 541 -28.13 -10.39 5.40
CA LYS A 541 -27.88 -9.53 6.57
C LYS A 541 -28.77 -9.87 7.76
N ASN A 542 -30.01 -10.29 7.49
CA ASN A 542 -30.95 -10.76 8.50
C ASN A 542 -30.73 -12.22 8.91
N GLY A 543 -29.67 -12.88 8.40
CA GLY A 543 -29.33 -14.25 8.74
C GLY A 543 -30.33 -15.28 8.21
N LEU A 544 -30.98 -15.00 7.07
CA LEU A 544 -31.99 -15.87 6.45
C LEU A 544 -31.42 -16.77 5.35
N HIS A 545 -30.10 -16.81 5.18
CA HIS A 545 -29.44 -17.70 4.23
C HIS A 545 -28.71 -18.83 4.96
N TYR A 546 -28.72 -20.03 4.38
CA TYR A 546 -27.94 -21.17 4.88
C TYR A 546 -27.28 -21.91 3.74
N VAL A 547 -26.23 -22.66 4.05
CA VAL A 547 -25.53 -23.55 3.12
C VAL A 547 -25.67 -24.99 3.58
N ASN A 548 -25.78 -25.92 2.65
CA ASN A 548 -25.75 -27.35 2.93
C ASN A 548 -24.87 -28.10 1.92
N VAL A 549 -24.47 -29.31 2.31
CA VAL A 549 -23.71 -30.25 1.49
C VAL A 549 -24.43 -31.59 1.50
N HIS A 550 -24.62 -32.17 0.32
CA HIS A 550 -25.34 -33.41 0.11
C HIS A 550 -24.37 -34.55 -0.19
N SER A 551 -24.74 -35.77 0.19
CA SER A 551 -24.03 -36.98 -0.18
C SER A 551 -25.00 -38.05 -0.67
N THR A 552 -24.45 -39.16 -1.19
CA THR A 552 -25.26 -40.27 -1.69
C THR A 552 -26.19 -40.84 -0.61
N MET A 553 -25.73 -40.92 0.64
CA MET A 553 -26.51 -41.41 1.79
C MET A 553 -27.54 -40.39 2.29
N PHE A 554 -27.27 -39.11 2.10
CA PHE A 554 -28.11 -38.00 2.56
C PHE A 554 -28.49 -37.07 1.40
N PRO A 555 -29.38 -37.51 0.48
CA PRO A 555 -29.71 -36.76 -0.73
C PRO A 555 -30.42 -35.43 -0.44
N ASN A 556 -31.04 -35.27 0.73
CA ASN A 556 -31.70 -34.03 1.14
C ASN A 556 -30.78 -33.07 1.94
N GLY A 557 -29.52 -33.44 2.18
CA GLY A 557 -28.55 -32.69 2.97
C GLY A 557 -27.94 -33.57 4.05
N GLU A 558 -26.60 -33.67 4.09
CA GLU A 558 -25.87 -34.36 5.16
C GLU A 558 -25.50 -33.40 6.30
N ILE A 559 -25.02 -32.20 5.94
CA ILE A 559 -24.60 -31.15 6.86
C ILE A 559 -25.07 -29.78 6.39
N ARG A 560 -25.56 -28.96 7.34
CA ARG A 560 -26.11 -27.63 7.11
C ARG A 560 -25.55 -26.60 8.09
N GLY A 561 -25.45 -25.35 7.67
CA GLY A 561 -25.04 -24.21 8.51
C GLY A 561 -25.71 -22.91 8.10
N GLN A 562 -26.22 -22.14 9.07
CA GLN A 562 -26.79 -20.81 8.82
C GLN A 562 -25.69 -19.75 8.70
N PHE A 563 -25.79 -18.86 7.70
CA PHE A 563 -24.90 -17.69 7.63
C PHE A 563 -25.27 -16.66 8.69
N GLN A 564 -24.28 -16.24 9.47
CA GLN A 564 -24.45 -15.22 10.51
C GLN A 564 -23.38 -14.14 10.38
N ASN A 565 -23.80 -12.88 10.53
CA ASN A 565 -22.92 -11.73 10.72
C ASN A 565 -22.85 -11.42 12.21
N SER A 566 -21.88 -12.02 12.91
CA SER A 566 -21.63 -11.72 14.31
C SER A 566 -20.69 -10.52 14.42
N ALA A 567 -20.80 -9.74 15.49
CA ALA A 567 -19.79 -8.75 15.84
C ALA A 567 -18.38 -9.36 15.99
N SER A 568 -18.27 -10.68 16.15
CA SER A 568 -17.02 -11.44 16.18
C SER A 568 -16.58 -12.05 14.85
N SER A 569 -17.35 -11.91 13.77
CA SER A 569 -17.03 -12.50 12.46
C SER A 569 -15.75 -11.90 11.90
N SER A 570 -14.75 -12.73 11.67
CA SER A 570 -13.42 -12.37 11.15
C SER A 570 -13.00 -13.42 10.13
N ALA A 571 -12.38 -13.00 9.03
CA ALA A 571 -11.92 -13.88 7.96
C ALA A 571 -10.53 -13.45 7.47
N ILE A 572 -9.66 -14.42 7.18
CA ILE A 572 -8.34 -14.20 6.58
C ILE A 572 -8.27 -14.91 5.23
N GLY A 573 -8.03 -14.15 4.16
CA GLY A 573 -7.92 -14.64 2.78
C GLY A 573 -6.77 -13.99 2.03
N LEU A 574 -6.35 -14.58 0.91
CA LEU A 574 -5.36 -14.02 0.00
C LEU A 574 -5.96 -12.76 -0.68
N GLY A 575 -5.11 -11.79 -1.00
CA GLY A 575 -5.55 -10.52 -1.62
C GLY A 575 -6.02 -10.67 -3.06
N ALA A 576 -5.66 -11.78 -3.73
CA ALA A 576 -6.07 -12.11 -5.08
C ALA A 576 -6.14 -13.64 -5.25
N SER A 577 -6.96 -14.11 -6.21
CA SER A 577 -7.09 -15.53 -6.58
C SER A 577 -6.05 -15.98 -7.60
N SER A 578 -5.39 -15.03 -8.25
CA SER A 578 -4.28 -15.26 -9.17
C SER A 578 -3.32 -14.08 -9.17
N LEU A 579 -2.03 -14.35 -9.29
CA LEU A 579 -0.99 -13.34 -9.54
C LEU A 579 -0.12 -13.75 -10.72
N VAL A 580 0.46 -12.77 -11.39
CA VAL A 580 1.40 -12.97 -12.49
C VAL A 580 2.69 -12.24 -12.13
N VAL A 581 3.83 -12.89 -12.35
CA VAL A 581 5.16 -12.34 -12.09
C VAL A 581 6.07 -12.67 -13.28
N SER A 582 6.97 -11.75 -13.64
CA SER A 582 8.03 -12.08 -14.60
C SER A 582 9.08 -12.93 -13.89
N GLU A 583 9.62 -13.92 -14.57
CA GLU A 583 10.66 -14.78 -14.01
C GLU A 583 11.89 -13.97 -13.51
N GLY A 584 12.30 -12.95 -14.27
CA GLY A 584 13.36 -12.00 -13.91
C GLY A 584 13.04 -10.99 -12.79
N GLU A 585 11.83 -10.99 -12.22
CA GLU A 585 11.45 -10.05 -11.13
C GLU A 585 12.12 -10.41 -9.79
N GLY A 586 12.59 -11.65 -9.65
CA GLY A 586 13.27 -12.15 -8.45
C GLY A 586 12.32 -12.59 -7.34
N SER A 587 11.19 -11.92 -7.09
CA SER A 587 10.18 -12.43 -6.15
C SER A 587 8.77 -11.98 -6.47
N VAL A 588 7.78 -12.72 -5.96
CA VAL A 588 6.37 -12.33 -5.97
C VAL A 588 5.88 -12.07 -4.55
N ASN A 589 5.24 -10.91 -4.35
CA ASN A 589 4.65 -10.51 -3.07
C ASN A 589 3.15 -10.82 -3.05
N VAL A 590 2.75 -11.78 -2.23
CA VAL A 590 1.36 -12.20 -2.05
C VAL A 590 0.78 -11.52 -0.81
N ALA A 591 -0.22 -10.65 -1.01
CA ALA A 591 -0.94 -10.04 0.09
C ALA A 591 -1.89 -11.05 0.76
N VAL A 592 -1.96 -11.00 2.09
CA VAL A 592 -2.91 -11.76 2.91
C VAL A 592 -3.71 -10.75 3.73
N THR A 593 -5.03 -10.73 3.56
CA THR A 593 -5.93 -9.74 4.13
C THR A 593 -6.82 -10.34 5.20
N ARG A 594 -7.07 -9.57 6.26
CA ARG A 594 -7.99 -9.89 7.34
C ARG A 594 -9.18 -8.92 7.31
N LEU A 595 -10.38 -9.47 7.20
CA LEU A 595 -11.65 -8.77 7.08
C LEU A 595 -12.56 -9.05 8.29
N GLY A 596 -13.56 -8.20 8.51
CA GLY A 596 -14.49 -8.30 9.64
C GLY A 596 -13.88 -7.75 10.94
N ASN A 597 -14.08 -8.44 12.06
CA ASN A 597 -13.60 -8.02 13.37
C ASN A 597 -12.09 -8.26 13.55
N THR A 598 -11.33 -7.17 13.70
CA THR A 598 -9.89 -7.19 13.92
C THR A 598 -9.46 -6.89 15.35
N ALA A 599 -10.37 -6.75 16.31
CA ALA A 599 -10.05 -6.31 17.68
C ALA A 599 -9.17 -7.31 18.47
N GLY A 600 -9.15 -8.59 18.11
CA GLY A 600 -8.29 -9.62 18.70
C GLY A 600 -7.15 -10.04 17.78
N ALA A 601 -6.13 -10.70 18.31
CA ALA A 601 -5.06 -11.31 17.50
C ALA A 601 -5.59 -12.52 16.69
N ALA A 602 -4.94 -12.82 15.56
CA ALA A 602 -5.25 -14.00 14.76
C ALA A 602 -4.01 -14.57 14.07
N THR A 603 -4.01 -15.86 13.77
CA THR A 603 -2.95 -16.52 13.00
C THR A 603 -3.52 -17.30 11.82
N ILE A 604 -2.71 -17.49 10.79
CA ILE A 604 -3.02 -18.33 9.62
C ILE A 604 -1.75 -18.99 9.10
N ASN A 605 -1.83 -20.26 8.71
CA ASN A 605 -0.72 -20.94 8.04
C ASN A 605 -0.80 -20.70 6.53
N TYR A 606 0.34 -20.60 5.86
CA TYR A 606 0.46 -20.58 4.41
C TYR A 606 1.49 -21.61 3.94
N THR A 607 1.34 -22.10 2.71
CA THR A 607 2.31 -22.99 2.06
C THR A 607 2.19 -22.88 0.56
N THR A 608 3.32 -22.93 -0.15
CA THR A 608 3.35 -23.10 -1.60
C THR A 608 3.38 -24.57 -2.00
N SER A 609 2.74 -24.92 -3.12
CA SER A 609 2.75 -26.26 -3.68
C SER A 609 2.74 -26.25 -5.20
N ASP A 610 3.40 -27.23 -5.79
CA ASP A 610 3.42 -27.53 -7.22
C ASP A 610 3.05 -29.00 -7.51
N SER A 611 2.92 -29.33 -8.80
CA SER A 611 2.70 -30.69 -9.29
C SER A 611 3.83 -31.17 -10.21
N ALA A 612 4.99 -30.51 -10.22
CA ALA A 612 6.09 -30.79 -11.13
C ALA A 612 6.82 -32.10 -10.77
N GLY A 613 6.89 -32.42 -9.46
CA GLY A 613 7.53 -33.64 -8.98
C GLY A 613 8.99 -33.76 -9.42
N ALA A 614 9.36 -34.90 -10.02
CA ALA A 614 10.73 -35.17 -10.46
C ALA A 614 11.03 -34.76 -11.91
N ASN A 615 10.11 -34.05 -12.59
CA ASN A 615 10.29 -33.61 -13.97
C ASN A 615 11.56 -32.74 -14.15
N GLN A 616 12.05 -32.67 -15.39
CA GLN A 616 13.19 -31.82 -15.73
C GLN A 616 12.76 -30.35 -15.75
N CYS A 617 13.65 -29.46 -15.31
CA CYS A 617 13.45 -27.99 -15.27
C CYS A 617 13.50 -27.32 -16.65
N ASN A 618 13.20 -28.03 -17.72
CA ASN A 618 13.14 -27.45 -19.06
C ASN A 618 11.91 -27.99 -19.78
N SER A 619 10.89 -28.33 -18.99
CA SER A 619 9.75 -29.12 -19.43
C SER A 619 8.61 -28.16 -19.76
N PHE A 620 8.34 -27.95 -21.04
CA PHE A 620 7.19 -27.16 -21.51
C PHE A 620 5.84 -27.86 -21.19
N ASN A 621 5.39 -27.80 -19.94
CA ASN A 621 4.17 -28.46 -19.47
C ASN A 621 3.24 -27.51 -18.68
N GLY A 622 3.66 -26.26 -18.44
CA GLY A 622 2.89 -25.23 -17.74
C GLY A 622 2.88 -25.35 -16.22
N THR A 623 3.76 -26.17 -15.64
CA THR A 623 3.86 -26.44 -14.20
C THR A 623 5.21 -26.02 -13.68
N ALA A 624 5.22 -24.97 -12.85
CA ALA A 624 6.42 -24.52 -12.19
C ALA A 624 6.84 -25.52 -11.11
N SER A 625 8.13 -25.61 -10.85
CA SER A 625 8.83 -26.55 -10.00
C SER A 625 9.58 -25.82 -8.91
N SER A 626 9.34 -26.20 -7.66
CA SER A 626 10.09 -25.68 -6.51
C SER A 626 11.58 -26.09 -6.46
N ARG A 627 12.05 -26.79 -7.51
CA ARG A 627 13.45 -27.19 -7.72
C ARG A 627 14.23 -26.20 -8.60
N CYS A 628 13.55 -25.37 -9.38
CA CYS A 628 14.18 -24.56 -10.42
C CYS A 628 13.50 -23.21 -10.68
N ASP A 629 12.19 -23.08 -10.46
CA ASP A 629 11.44 -21.89 -10.92
C ASP A 629 11.04 -20.98 -9.76
N TYR A 630 10.92 -21.56 -8.55
CA TYR A 630 10.61 -20.80 -7.35
C TYR A 630 11.13 -21.47 -6.07
N GLY A 631 11.29 -20.67 -5.01
CA GLY A 631 11.59 -21.17 -3.67
C GLY A 631 10.34 -21.57 -2.90
N THR A 632 10.27 -22.80 -2.37
CA THR A 632 9.17 -23.21 -1.49
C THR A 632 9.11 -22.30 -0.26
N VAL A 633 7.95 -21.72 0.02
CA VAL A 633 7.71 -20.97 1.26
C VAL A 633 6.52 -21.51 2.05
N GLY A 634 6.62 -21.47 3.37
CA GLY A 634 5.56 -21.86 4.27
C GLY A 634 5.73 -21.39 5.71
N GLY A 635 4.63 -21.44 6.46
CA GLY A 635 4.60 -21.25 7.91
C GLY A 635 3.46 -20.35 8.37
N THR A 636 3.61 -19.63 9.49
CA THR A 636 2.50 -18.96 10.17
C THR A 636 2.58 -17.44 10.14
N LEU A 637 1.55 -16.78 9.60
CA LEU A 637 1.36 -15.34 9.75
C LEU A 637 0.62 -15.03 11.05
N SER A 638 1.09 -14.01 11.79
CA SER A 638 0.46 -13.53 13.02
C SER A 638 0.02 -12.07 12.87
N PHE A 639 -1.28 -11.84 13.02
CA PHE A 639 -1.93 -10.54 12.99
C PHE A 639 -2.14 -10.05 14.42
N ALA A 640 -1.59 -8.88 14.75
CA ALA A 640 -1.92 -8.20 15.99
C ALA A 640 -3.36 -7.67 15.99
N ALA A 641 -3.87 -7.25 17.15
CA ALA A 641 -5.15 -6.54 17.23
C ALA A 641 -5.10 -5.27 16.35
N GLY A 642 -6.10 -5.09 15.50
CA GLY A 642 -6.23 -4.00 14.53
C GLY A 642 -5.49 -4.23 13.21
N GLU A 643 -4.65 -5.26 13.10
CA GLU A 643 -3.88 -5.53 11.88
C GLU A 643 -4.74 -6.21 10.81
N THR A 644 -4.76 -5.65 9.60
CA THR A 644 -5.64 -6.06 8.50
C THR A 644 -4.93 -6.69 7.31
N PHE A 645 -3.59 -6.64 7.25
CA PHE A 645 -2.85 -7.23 6.14
C PHE A 645 -1.44 -7.71 6.53
N LYS A 646 -0.91 -8.67 5.78
CA LYS A 646 0.48 -9.16 5.79
C LYS A 646 0.91 -9.45 4.35
N ILE A 647 2.23 -9.55 4.12
CA ILE A 647 2.81 -9.95 2.84
C ILE A 647 3.59 -11.26 3.02
N VAL A 648 3.43 -12.19 2.09
CA VAL A 648 4.28 -13.36 1.89
C VAL A 648 5.12 -13.13 0.64
N SER A 649 6.44 -13.08 0.77
CA SER A 649 7.36 -13.01 -0.37
C SER A 649 7.78 -14.41 -0.79
N ILE A 650 7.63 -14.74 -2.07
CA ILE A 650 8.03 -16.02 -2.64
C ILE A 650 9.17 -15.74 -3.63
N PRO A 651 10.39 -16.26 -3.40
CA PRO A 651 11.48 -16.12 -4.35
C PRO A 651 11.11 -16.79 -5.68
N ILE A 652 11.30 -16.07 -6.78
CA ILE A 652 11.26 -16.58 -8.14
C ILE A 652 12.72 -16.77 -8.59
N VAL A 653 13.00 -17.93 -9.18
CA VAL A 653 14.32 -18.26 -9.69
C VAL A 653 14.28 -17.94 -11.18
N ASN A 654 15.25 -17.16 -11.64
CA ASN A 654 15.36 -16.76 -13.04
C ASN A 654 16.39 -17.63 -13.72
N ASP A 655 15.93 -18.72 -14.33
CA ASP A 655 16.84 -19.68 -14.92
C ASP A 655 17.19 -19.33 -16.38
N ALA A 656 17.58 -20.31 -17.19
CA ALA A 656 18.01 -20.09 -18.56
C ALA A 656 17.23 -20.91 -19.57
N TYR A 657 16.14 -21.59 -19.18
CA TYR A 657 15.34 -22.42 -20.07
C TYR A 657 14.16 -21.62 -20.61
N ALA A 658 13.90 -21.77 -21.91
CA ALA A 658 12.71 -21.22 -22.54
C ALA A 658 11.59 -22.27 -22.48
N GLU A 659 10.86 -22.29 -21.37
CA GLU A 659 9.80 -23.26 -21.07
C GLU A 659 8.37 -22.69 -21.03
N GLY A 660 8.23 -21.39 -21.33
CA GLY A 660 6.95 -20.70 -21.42
C GLY A 660 6.34 -20.39 -20.05
N SER A 661 5.11 -19.86 -20.05
CA SER A 661 4.45 -19.52 -18.79
C SER A 661 4.07 -20.76 -17.99
N GLU A 662 4.41 -20.76 -16.70
CA GLU A 662 4.20 -21.88 -15.80
C GLU A 662 3.49 -21.48 -14.51
N THR A 663 2.93 -22.46 -13.80
CA THR A 663 2.12 -22.17 -12.61
C THR A 663 2.44 -23.03 -11.40
N PHE A 664 2.35 -22.40 -10.22
CA PHE A 664 2.30 -23.07 -8.92
C PHE A 664 1.22 -22.41 -8.04
N THR A 665 1.02 -22.91 -6.83
CA THR A 665 -0.05 -22.44 -5.93
C THR A 665 0.48 -22.03 -4.57
N ILE A 666 -0.23 -21.10 -3.92
CA ILE A 666 -0.11 -20.81 -2.48
C ILE A 666 -1.46 -21.02 -1.80
N ARG A 667 -1.48 -21.69 -0.64
CA ARG A 667 -2.70 -22.02 0.11
C ARG A 667 -2.63 -21.58 1.56
N LEU A 668 -3.73 -21.04 2.08
CA LEU A 668 -3.96 -20.75 3.49
C LEU A 668 -4.63 -21.92 4.22
N SER A 669 -4.28 -22.12 5.49
CA SER A 669 -4.85 -23.18 6.33
C SER A 669 -4.77 -22.86 7.83
N SER A 670 -5.45 -23.65 8.66
CA SER A 670 -5.34 -23.64 10.12
C SER A 670 -5.48 -22.26 10.80
N PRO A 671 -6.55 -21.49 10.50
CA PRO A 671 -6.74 -20.19 11.13
C PRO A 671 -7.01 -20.32 12.63
N THR A 672 -6.50 -19.38 13.43
CA THR A 672 -6.87 -19.19 14.84
C THR A 672 -7.25 -17.73 15.06
N GLY A 673 -8.33 -17.46 15.81
CA GLY A 673 -8.82 -16.08 16.03
C GLY A 673 -9.52 -15.45 14.80
N ALA A 674 -9.67 -16.20 13.71
CA ALA A 674 -10.41 -15.86 12.50
C ALA A 674 -10.89 -17.13 11.79
N ASN A 675 -11.64 -16.98 10.70
CA ASN A 675 -12.00 -18.06 9.78
C ASN A 675 -11.16 -17.95 8.50
N LEU A 676 -11.07 -19.02 7.72
CA LEU A 676 -10.57 -18.94 6.35
C LEU A 676 -11.54 -18.11 5.51
N GLY A 677 -11.02 -17.09 4.83
CA GLY A 677 -11.75 -16.23 3.91
C GLY A 677 -11.35 -16.48 2.46
N PRO A 678 -12.25 -16.26 1.49
CA PRO A 678 -11.92 -16.38 0.08
C PRO A 678 -11.06 -15.20 -0.40
N PRO A 679 -10.11 -15.41 -1.33
CA PRO A 679 -9.56 -16.71 -1.75
C PRO A 679 -8.68 -17.37 -0.69
N THR A 680 -8.85 -18.67 -0.48
CA THR A 680 -7.94 -19.47 0.39
C THR A 680 -6.75 -20.07 -0.37
N THR A 681 -6.77 -20.02 -1.70
CA THR A 681 -5.74 -20.52 -2.60
C THR A 681 -5.59 -19.54 -3.75
N ALA A 682 -4.35 -19.26 -4.16
CA ALA A 682 -4.07 -18.45 -5.34
C ALA A 682 -3.14 -19.20 -6.28
N ILE A 683 -3.37 -19.02 -7.58
CA ILE A 683 -2.48 -19.49 -8.64
C ILE A 683 -1.46 -18.39 -8.92
N ILE A 684 -0.18 -18.73 -8.88
CA ILE A 684 0.90 -17.86 -9.30
C ILE A 684 1.34 -18.30 -10.69
N THR A 685 1.32 -17.38 -11.66
CA THR A 685 1.85 -17.60 -13.01
C THR A 685 3.20 -16.91 -13.12
N ILE A 686 4.23 -17.68 -13.45
CA ILE A 686 5.54 -17.17 -13.81
C ILE A 686 5.55 -17.00 -15.32
N ASN A 687 5.82 -15.79 -15.79
CA ASN A 687 6.04 -15.52 -17.20
C ASN A 687 7.54 -15.58 -17.47
N ASP A 688 7.92 -16.61 -18.22
CA ASP A 688 9.26 -16.83 -18.76
C ASP A 688 9.73 -15.61 -19.58
N ASN A 689 10.98 -15.17 -19.34
CA ASN A 689 11.63 -14.08 -20.09
C ASN A 689 12.57 -14.56 -21.19
N GLU A 690 12.76 -15.87 -21.32
CA GLU A 690 13.62 -16.51 -22.29
C GLU A 690 12.81 -16.84 -23.54
N SER A 691 13.43 -16.66 -24.71
CA SER A 691 12.84 -17.09 -25.99
C SER A 691 13.52 -18.33 -26.57
N THR A 692 14.70 -18.67 -26.04
CA THR A 692 15.50 -19.84 -26.36
C THR A 692 16.37 -20.18 -25.15
N ASN A 693 16.67 -21.47 -24.95
CA ASN A 693 17.57 -21.90 -23.86
C ASN A 693 18.95 -21.21 -23.94
N GLY A 694 19.40 -20.67 -22.81
CA GLY A 694 20.67 -20.01 -22.60
C GLY A 694 21.74 -20.89 -21.95
N ALA A 695 22.81 -20.25 -21.48
CA ALA A 695 23.86 -20.90 -20.69
C ALA A 695 23.36 -21.18 -19.27
N ASN A 696 23.95 -22.16 -18.58
CA ASN A 696 23.54 -22.51 -17.22
C ASN A 696 23.71 -21.31 -16.28
N ALA A 697 22.61 -20.81 -15.71
CA ALA A 697 22.59 -19.64 -14.83
C ALA A 697 23.51 -19.81 -13.62
N ILE A 698 23.77 -21.05 -13.18
CA ILE A 698 24.68 -21.34 -12.07
C ILE A 698 26.12 -20.86 -12.34
N ASP A 699 26.51 -20.63 -13.59
CA ASP A 699 27.83 -20.11 -13.93
C ASP A 699 27.97 -18.61 -13.65
N ASP A 700 26.85 -17.88 -13.57
CA ASP A 700 26.85 -16.52 -13.04
C ASP A 700 27.07 -16.53 -11.52
N THR A 701 27.97 -15.66 -11.05
CA THR A 701 28.37 -15.65 -9.64
C THR A 701 27.27 -15.10 -8.74
N GLN A 702 26.50 -14.11 -9.18
CA GLN A 702 25.41 -13.56 -8.36
C GLN A 702 24.25 -14.54 -8.27
N PHE A 703 23.89 -15.18 -9.39
CA PHE A 703 22.91 -16.26 -9.41
C PHE A 703 23.34 -17.41 -8.50
N PHE A 704 24.59 -17.88 -8.62
CA PHE A 704 25.14 -18.93 -7.75
C PHE A 704 24.96 -18.60 -6.27
N VAL A 705 25.37 -17.40 -5.85
CA VAL A 705 25.24 -16.96 -4.45
C VAL A 705 23.77 -16.87 -4.03
N ARG A 706 22.91 -16.23 -4.84
CA ARG A 706 21.49 -16.09 -4.55
C ARG A 706 20.80 -17.44 -4.40
N GLN A 707 21.13 -18.41 -5.25
CA GLN A 707 20.55 -19.75 -5.18
C GLN A 707 20.88 -20.44 -3.86
N HIS A 708 22.10 -20.26 -3.31
CA HIS A 708 22.44 -20.79 -1.98
C HIS A 708 21.62 -20.17 -0.86
N TYR A 709 21.29 -18.88 -0.93
CA TYR A 709 20.38 -18.24 0.03
C TYR A 709 18.97 -18.86 -0.02
N ILE A 710 18.44 -19.11 -1.22
CA ILE A 710 17.13 -19.73 -1.39
C ILE A 710 17.15 -21.17 -0.87
N ASP A 711 18.11 -21.97 -1.31
CA ASP A 711 18.16 -23.42 -1.05
C ASP A 711 18.47 -23.77 0.41
N PHE A 712 19.38 -23.02 1.07
CA PHE A 712 19.80 -23.30 2.44
C PHE A 712 19.08 -22.46 3.49
N LEU A 713 18.73 -21.22 3.15
CA LEU A 713 18.19 -20.25 4.11
C LEU A 713 16.73 -19.88 3.83
N SER A 714 16.15 -20.36 2.72
CA SER A 714 14.74 -20.11 2.35
C SER A 714 14.38 -18.62 2.30
N ARG A 715 15.30 -17.77 1.84
CA ARG A 715 15.08 -16.33 1.68
C ARG A 715 15.97 -15.75 0.58
N ASP A 716 15.62 -14.57 0.09
CA ASP A 716 16.54 -13.78 -0.72
C ASP A 716 17.71 -13.21 0.12
N PRO A 717 18.88 -12.99 -0.50
CA PRO A 717 19.99 -12.31 0.16
C PRO A 717 19.66 -10.84 0.41
N ASP A 718 20.15 -10.31 1.53
CA ASP A 718 20.29 -8.87 1.68
C ASP A 718 21.44 -8.36 0.79
N ALA A 719 21.41 -7.08 0.42
CA ALA A 719 22.36 -6.50 -0.51
C ALA A 719 23.83 -6.64 -0.05
N ALA A 720 24.08 -6.56 1.26
CA ALA A 720 25.43 -6.69 1.81
C ALA A 720 25.91 -8.15 1.76
N GLY A 721 25.05 -9.10 2.12
CA GLY A 721 25.32 -10.53 2.02
C GLY A 721 25.59 -10.99 0.59
N LEU A 722 24.75 -10.58 -0.38
CA LEU A 722 24.96 -10.89 -1.80
C LEU A 722 26.31 -10.36 -2.28
N ALA A 723 26.62 -9.09 -1.97
CA ALA A 723 27.87 -8.47 -2.37
C ALA A 723 29.08 -9.17 -1.75
N PHE A 724 29.02 -9.50 -0.46
CA PHE A 724 30.11 -10.17 0.25
C PHE A 724 30.49 -11.50 -0.41
N TRP A 725 29.53 -12.41 -0.57
CA TRP A 725 29.79 -13.74 -1.13
C TRP A 725 30.12 -13.70 -2.62
N THR A 726 29.53 -12.78 -3.38
CA THR A 726 29.89 -12.55 -4.79
C THR A 726 31.35 -12.13 -4.89
N ASN A 727 31.78 -11.17 -4.07
CA ASN A 727 33.15 -10.64 -4.07
C ASN A 727 34.19 -11.69 -3.69
N GLU A 728 33.86 -12.66 -2.82
CA GLU A 728 34.75 -13.77 -2.50
C GLU A 728 35.13 -14.59 -3.74
N ILE A 729 34.19 -14.81 -4.65
CA ILE A 729 34.40 -15.58 -5.88
C ILE A 729 35.05 -14.68 -6.96
N THR A 730 34.52 -13.47 -7.18
CA THR A 730 35.04 -12.58 -8.24
C THR A 730 36.45 -12.06 -7.97
N SER A 731 36.93 -12.14 -6.72
CA SER A 731 38.31 -11.82 -6.35
C SER A 731 39.36 -12.64 -7.13
N CYS A 732 38.97 -13.80 -7.67
CA CYS A 732 39.82 -14.65 -8.51
C CYS A 732 40.02 -14.13 -9.94
N GLY A 733 39.24 -13.15 -10.41
CA GLY A 733 39.27 -12.70 -11.80
C GLY A 733 38.98 -13.84 -12.78
N ALA A 734 39.90 -14.10 -13.73
CA ALA A 734 39.77 -15.14 -14.75
C ALA A 734 40.46 -16.47 -14.39
N ASP A 735 41.00 -16.62 -13.17
CA ASP A 735 41.65 -17.86 -12.73
C ASP A 735 40.59 -18.94 -12.41
N ALA A 736 40.41 -19.88 -13.35
CA ALA A 736 39.40 -20.94 -13.24
C ALA A 736 39.60 -21.84 -12.00
N GLN A 737 40.84 -22.16 -11.62
CA GLN A 737 41.10 -23.02 -10.48
C GLN A 737 40.80 -22.29 -9.16
N CYS A 738 41.12 -20.99 -9.10
CA CYS A 738 40.75 -20.14 -7.98
C CYS A 738 39.22 -20.03 -7.85
N VAL A 739 38.52 -19.79 -8.96
CA VAL A 739 37.04 -19.68 -9.00
C VAL A 739 36.39 -20.97 -8.52
N GLU A 740 36.85 -22.13 -9.00
CA GLU A 740 36.34 -23.45 -8.58
C GLU A 740 36.48 -23.64 -7.05
N ILE A 741 37.67 -23.40 -6.50
CA ILE A 741 37.93 -23.49 -5.06
C ILE A 741 37.06 -22.50 -4.27
N LYS A 742 36.91 -21.26 -4.74
CA LYS A 742 36.07 -20.25 -4.07
C LYS A 742 34.60 -20.64 -4.11
N ARG A 743 34.09 -21.19 -5.21
CA ARG A 743 32.70 -21.69 -5.30
C ARG A 743 32.44 -22.83 -4.31
N ILE A 744 33.35 -23.79 -4.21
CA ILE A 744 33.29 -24.88 -3.20
C ILE A 744 33.27 -24.31 -1.78
N ASN A 745 34.15 -23.36 -1.48
CA ASN A 745 34.23 -22.75 -0.14
C ASN A 745 32.99 -21.92 0.21
N VAL A 746 32.49 -21.11 -0.73
CA VAL A 746 31.25 -20.32 -0.53
C VAL A 746 30.08 -21.26 -0.32
N SER A 747 29.93 -22.29 -1.14
CA SER A 747 28.89 -23.31 -1.00
C SER A 747 28.91 -23.99 0.38
N ALA A 748 30.09 -24.44 0.82
CA ALA A 748 30.27 -25.03 2.16
C ALA A 748 29.98 -24.04 3.29
N ALA A 749 30.28 -22.75 3.10
CA ALA A 749 30.06 -21.72 4.11
C ALA A 749 28.58 -21.54 4.45
N PHE A 750 27.65 -21.77 3.53
CA PHE A 750 26.21 -21.70 3.83
C PHE A 750 25.78 -22.75 4.86
N PHE A 751 26.23 -24.00 4.70
CA PHE A 751 25.97 -25.04 5.69
C PHE A 751 26.65 -24.75 7.03
N LEU A 752 27.87 -24.20 7.01
CA LEU A 752 28.64 -23.88 8.22
C LEU A 752 28.20 -22.57 8.90
N SER A 753 27.40 -21.75 8.22
CA SER A 753 26.99 -20.44 8.70
C SER A 753 26.21 -20.54 10.00
N THR A 754 26.36 -19.53 10.87
CA THR A 754 25.56 -19.41 12.08
C THR A 754 24.07 -19.50 11.77
N GLU A 755 23.62 -18.87 10.68
CA GLU A 755 22.23 -18.88 10.28
C GLU A 755 21.70 -20.30 10.07
N PHE A 756 22.36 -21.11 9.22
CA PHE A 756 21.96 -22.49 8.99
C PHE A 756 22.13 -23.39 10.23
N GLN A 757 23.23 -23.22 10.95
CA GLN A 757 23.54 -24.01 12.15
C GLN A 757 22.49 -23.82 13.26
N GLN A 758 21.90 -22.62 13.36
CA GLN A 758 20.89 -22.26 14.34
C GLN A 758 19.45 -22.41 13.84
N THR A 759 19.25 -22.70 12.54
CA THR A 759 17.94 -22.93 11.91
C THR A 759 17.83 -24.38 11.42
N GLY A 760 18.18 -24.66 10.17
CA GLY A 760 17.99 -25.97 9.53
C GLY A 760 18.70 -27.10 10.27
N TYR A 761 19.95 -26.89 10.68
CA TYR A 761 20.64 -27.95 11.41
C TYR A 761 20.05 -28.19 12.81
N LEU A 762 19.50 -27.15 13.44
CA LEU A 762 18.79 -27.30 14.71
C LEU A 762 17.49 -28.10 14.53
N VAL A 763 16.74 -27.89 13.44
CA VAL A 763 15.56 -28.68 13.07
C VAL A 763 15.91 -30.16 12.85
N TYR A 764 16.98 -30.43 12.09
CA TYR A 764 17.47 -31.80 11.90
C TYR A 764 17.77 -32.45 13.26
N LYS A 765 18.50 -31.75 14.14
CA LYS A 765 18.88 -32.28 15.46
C LYS A 765 17.67 -32.48 16.39
N ALA A 766 16.67 -31.61 16.32
CA ALA A 766 15.43 -31.76 17.10
C ALA A 766 14.67 -33.04 16.70
N ASN A 767 14.54 -33.28 15.39
CA ASN A 767 13.95 -34.51 14.86
C ASN A 767 14.80 -35.74 15.20
N GLN A 768 16.12 -35.63 15.08
CA GLN A 768 17.05 -36.71 15.42
C GLN A 768 17.00 -37.06 16.91
N ALA A 769 17.03 -36.09 17.82
CA ALA A 769 16.94 -36.31 19.25
C ALA A 769 15.59 -36.92 19.67
N SER A 770 14.51 -36.58 18.97
CA SER A 770 13.16 -37.04 19.29
C SER A 770 12.85 -38.41 18.69
N PHE A 771 13.18 -38.62 17.43
CA PHE A 771 12.69 -39.76 16.66
C PHE A 771 13.79 -40.63 16.07
N ASN A 772 15.07 -40.24 16.23
CA ASN A 772 16.19 -40.86 15.52
C ASN A 772 15.94 -40.91 13.99
N SER A 773 15.36 -39.83 13.46
CA SER A 773 14.84 -39.77 12.09
C SER A 773 15.93 -39.97 11.03
N GLY A 774 17.13 -39.44 11.25
CA GLY A 774 18.25 -39.50 10.31
C GLY A 774 17.82 -39.07 8.90
N GLU A 775 18.08 -39.95 7.96
CA GLU A 775 17.75 -39.85 6.54
C GLU A 775 16.24 -39.93 6.23
N THR A 776 15.41 -40.37 7.18
CA THR A 776 13.95 -40.47 7.01
C THR A 776 13.19 -39.18 7.32
N LEU A 777 13.89 -38.13 7.80
CA LEU A 777 13.30 -36.79 7.85
C LEU A 777 12.90 -36.39 6.43
N LYS A 778 11.71 -35.79 6.27
CA LYS A 778 11.24 -35.33 4.97
C LYS A 778 11.57 -33.86 4.73
N LEU A 779 11.80 -33.53 3.46
CA LEU A 779 12.08 -32.17 3.01
C LEU A 779 10.96 -31.19 3.40
N GLU A 780 9.69 -31.58 3.21
CA GLU A 780 8.53 -30.74 3.51
C GLU A 780 8.46 -30.33 4.99
N ASP A 781 8.70 -31.28 5.90
CA ASP A 781 8.73 -31.05 7.34
C ASP A 781 9.95 -30.19 7.73
N PHE A 782 11.11 -30.48 7.12
CA PHE A 782 12.34 -29.75 7.34
C PHE A 782 12.23 -28.28 6.95
N LEU A 783 11.71 -27.98 5.74
CA LEU A 783 11.59 -26.62 5.24
C LEU A 783 10.60 -25.81 6.08
N THR A 784 9.46 -26.39 6.42
CA THR A 784 8.44 -25.73 7.25
C THR A 784 9.03 -25.27 8.59
N ASP A 785 9.74 -26.17 9.27
CA ASP A 785 10.33 -25.88 10.57
C ASP A 785 11.54 -24.93 10.47
N THR A 786 12.36 -25.07 9.43
CA THR A 786 13.54 -24.22 9.21
C THR A 786 13.13 -22.78 8.96
N GLN A 787 12.10 -22.59 8.13
CA GLN A 787 11.56 -21.27 7.82
C GLN A 787 10.89 -20.63 9.03
N GLU A 788 10.29 -21.42 9.92
CA GLU A 788 9.71 -20.89 11.16
C GLU A 788 10.79 -20.34 12.10
N ILE A 789 11.93 -21.03 12.23
CA ILE A 789 13.04 -20.53 13.05
C ILE A 789 13.71 -19.31 12.40
N GLY A 790 13.94 -19.35 11.08
CA GLY A 790 14.58 -18.27 10.33
C GLY A 790 13.71 -17.03 10.06
N ARG A 791 12.41 -17.08 10.37
CA ARG A 791 11.42 -16.05 10.02
C ARG A 791 11.84 -14.65 10.50
N GLY A 792 12.15 -13.77 9.56
CA GLY A 792 12.53 -12.38 9.82
C GLY A 792 13.94 -12.18 10.39
N VAL A 793 14.73 -13.26 10.50
CA VAL A 793 16.10 -13.22 11.03
C VAL A 793 17.06 -12.91 9.89
N VAL A 794 17.86 -11.84 10.06
CA VAL A 794 19.03 -11.55 9.22
C VAL A 794 20.21 -11.37 10.16
N ILE A 795 21.11 -12.35 10.18
CA ILE A 795 22.24 -12.36 11.11
C ILE A 795 23.10 -11.10 10.92
N GLY A 796 23.45 -10.45 12.04
CA GLY A 796 24.22 -9.19 12.05
C GLY A 796 23.37 -7.92 12.02
N GLN A 797 22.05 -8.02 11.85
CA GLN A 797 21.14 -6.88 12.01
C GLN A 797 20.75 -6.66 13.49
N PRO A 798 20.50 -5.41 13.93
CA PRO A 798 20.02 -5.14 15.29
C PRO A 798 18.73 -5.93 15.61
N GLY A 799 18.70 -6.61 16.75
CA GLY A 799 17.54 -7.40 17.20
C GLY A 799 17.44 -8.82 16.62
N ALA A 800 18.36 -9.22 15.73
CA ALA A 800 18.31 -10.53 15.07
C ALA A 800 18.52 -11.70 16.05
N ASP A 801 19.40 -11.55 17.03
CA ASP A 801 19.69 -12.59 18.02
C ASP A 801 18.49 -12.83 18.95
N GLU A 802 17.85 -11.76 19.45
CA GLU A 802 16.64 -11.86 20.26
C GLU A 802 15.48 -12.48 19.48
N LEU A 803 15.31 -12.11 18.21
CA LEU A 803 14.27 -12.67 17.34
C LEU A 803 14.51 -14.15 17.06
N LEU A 804 15.75 -14.53 16.75
CA LEU A 804 16.13 -15.92 16.51
C LEU A 804 15.87 -16.79 17.75
N GLU A 805 16.22 -16.29 18.94
CA GLU A 805 15.95 -16.99 20.19
C GLU A 805 14.45 -17.15 20.46
N ALA A 806 13.65 -16.11 20.24
CA ALA A 806 12.19 -16.18 20.35
C ALA A 806 11.58 -17.18 19.36
N ASN A 807 12.09 -17.23 18.12
CA ASN A 807 11.64 -18.17 17.11
C ASN A 807 11.97 -19.63 17.50
N LYS A 808 13.18 -19.90 18.03
CA LYS A 808 13.54 -21.23 18.54
C LYS A 808 12.64 -21.67 19.69
N GLU A 809 12.36 -20.79 20.65
CA GLU A 809 11.46 -21.09 21.75
C GLU A 809 10.07 -21.46 21.25
N ARG A 810 9.51 -20.71 20.29
CA ARG A 810 8.22 -21.02 19.67
C ARG A 810 8.25 -22.38 18.98
N PHE A 811 9.27 -22.61 18.13
CA PHE A 811 9.46 -23.89 17.45
C PHE A 811 9.46 -25.08 18.41
N PHE A 812 10.28 -25.08 19.47
CA PHE A 812 10.35 -26.21 20.39
C PHE A 812 9.05 -26.38 21.21
N ASN A 813 8.38 -25.29 21.59
CA ASN A 813 7.08 -25.36 22.26
C ASN A 813 6.03 -26.02 21.36
N ASP A 814 5.99 -25.67 20.08
CA ASP A 814 5.05 -26.26 19.13
C ASP A 814 5.42 -27.72 18.82
N PHE A 815 6.71 -28.01 18.67
CA PHE A 815 7.24 -29.33 18.34
C PHE A 815 6.81 -30.40 19.36
N VAL A 816 6.97 -30.13 20.66
CA VAL A 816 6.63 -31.10 21.72
C VAL A 816 5.13 -31.31 21.91
N GLN A 817 4.30 -30.47 21.28
CA GLN A 817 2.85 -30.56 21.30
C GLN A 817 2.28 -31.26 20.06
N ARG A 818 3.12 -31.58 19.07
CA ARG A 818 2.68 -32.30 17.86
C ARG A 818 2.09 -33.66 18.22
N PRO A 819 1.01 -34.10 17.55
CA PRO A 819 0.44 -35.43 17.77
C PRO A 819 1.46 -36.57 17.63
N ALA A 820 2.39 -36.46 16.68
CA ALA A 820 3.47 -37.43 16.48
C ALA A 820 4.43 -37.49 17.69
N PHE A 821 4.73 -36.35 18.32
CA PHE A 821 5.57 -36.29 19.51
C PHE A 821 4.87 -36.88 20.74
N LEU A 822 3.58 -36.60 20.90
CA LEU A 822 2.77 -37.07 22.03
C LEU A 822 2.24 -38.50 21.86
N ALA A 823 2.50 -39.15 20.72
CA ALA A 823 2.09 -40.52 20.46
C ALA A 823 2.58 -41.47 21.56
N ALA A 824 1.80 -42.52 21.85
CA ALA A 824 2.05 -43.41 22.99
C ALA A 824 3.45 -44.08 22.97
N LEU A 825 4.02 -44.30 21.79
CA LEU A 825 5.36 -44.88 21.61
C LEU A 825 6.49 -43.84 21.55
N ALA A 826 6.17 -42.55 21.45
CA ALA A 826 7.13 -41.44 21.42
C ALA A 826 7.27 -40.83 22.82
N TYR A 827 6.60 -39.73 23.13
CA TYR A 827 6.73 -39.02 24.42
C TYR A 827 5.36 -38.73 25.06
N PRO A 828 4.59 -39.75 25.47
CA PRO A 828 3.32 -39.51 26.14
C PRO A 828 3.52 -38.67 27.41
N THR A 829 2.48 -37.93 27.80
CA THR A 829 2.50 -37.07 29.00
C THR A 829 2.69 -37.85 30.30
N THR A 830 2.58 -39.18 30.24
CA THR A 830 2.76 -40.12 31.36
C THR A 830 4.22 -40.49 31.65
N LEU A 831 5.19 -40.13 30.79
CA LEU A 831 6.62 -40.38 31.06
C LEU A 831 7.09 -39.60 32.30
N THR A 832 7.92 -40.23 33.14
CA THR A 832 8.63 -39.51 34.20
C THR A 832 9.72 -38.61 33.61
N ALA A 833 10.17 -37.61 34.37
CA ALA A 833 11.22 -36.69 33.91
C ALA A 833 12.51 -37.42 33.51
N VAL A 834 12.93 -38.43 34.27
CA VAL A 834 14.10 -39.26 33.96
C VAL A 834 13.89 -40.07 32.69
N GLN A 835 12.73 -40.73 32.53
CA GLN A 835 12.42 -41.50 31.32
C GLN A 835 12.40 -40.62 30.07
N PHE A 836 11.87 -39.39 30.17
CA PHE A 836 11.84 -38.43 29.08
C PHE A 836 13.26 -38.05 28.63
N VAL A 837 14.12 -37.64 29.58
CA VAL A 837 15.51 -37.24 29.29
C VAL A 837 16.33 -38.42 28.77
N ASP A 838 16.18 -39.60 29.37
CA ASP A 838 16.93 -40.80 28.97
C ASP A 838 16.55 -41.24 27.56
N LYS A 839 15.27 -41.14 27.20
CA LYS A 839 14.80 -41.48 25.87
C LYS A 839 15.32 -40.51 24.81
N LEU A 840 15.34 -39.21 25.08
CA LEU A 840 16.00 -38.22 24.20
C LEU A 840 17.49 -38.52 24.07
N ASN A 841 18.18 -38.74 25.19
CA ASN A 841 19.63 -38.99 25.20
C ASN A 841 20.01 -40.29 24.47
N ALA A 842 19.15 -41.32 24.51
CA ALA A 842 19.37 -42.56 23.79
C ALA A 842 19.48 -42.37 22.27
N ASN A 843 18.80 -41.37 21.71
CA ASN A 843 18.85 -41.03 20.28
C ASN A 843 20.08 -40.19 19.88
N THR A 844 20.96 -39.87 20.84
CA THR A 844 22.14 -39.00 20.61
C THR A 844 23.47 -39.76 20.53
N SER A 845 23.42 -41.08 20.37
CA SER A 845 24.62 -41.90 20.13
C SER A 845 25.37 -41.48 18.88
N ASP A 846 26.70 -41.67 18.87
CA ASP A 846 27.50 -41.46 17.65
C ASP A 846 27.14 -42.53 16.60
N PRO A 847 26.64 -42.15 15.42
CA PRO A 847 26.33 -43.10 14.36
C PRO A 847 27.55 -43.92 13.90
N ARG A 848 28.77 -43.39 14.08
CA ARG A 848 30.04 -44.06 13.73
C ARG A 848 30.58 -44.94 14.86
N ASN A 849 30.05 -44.79 16.07
CA ASN A 849 30.40 -45.60 17.23
C ASN A 849 29.14 -45.90 18.06
N PRO A 850 28.36 -46.94 17.68
CA PRO A 850 27.12 -47.28 18.36
C PRO A 850 27.27 -47.59 19.86
N GLY A 851 28.49 -47.94 20.31
CA GLY A 851 28.80 -48.17 21.73
C GLY A 851 29.09 -46.89 22.54
N SER A 852 29.04 -45.71 21.93
CA SER A 852 29.41 -44.43 22.56
C SER A 852 28.45 -43.91 23.63
N GLY A 853 27.27 -44.53 23.78
CA GLY A 853 26.20 -44.06 24.66
C GLY A 853 25.64 -42.69 24.24
N GLY A 854 24.73 -42.14 25.05
CA GLY A 854 24.16 -40.80 24.82
C GLY A 854 25.21 -39.68 24.92
N ALA A 855 24.91 -38.52 24.32
CA ALA A 855 25.80 -37.36 24.27
C ALA A 855 25.83 -36.55 25.58
N LEU A 856 24.81 -36.69 26.44
CA LEU A 856 24.78 -36.02 27.74
C LEU A 856 25.74 -36.71 28.72
N THR A 857 26.51 -35.91 29.47
CA THR A 857 27.18 -36.40 30.67
C THR A 857 26.17 -36.76 31.75
N GLN A 858 26.55 -37.59 32.72
CA GLN A 858 25.67 -37.95 33.83
C GLN A 858 25.13 -36.70 34.56
N THR A 859 25.99 -35.72 34.83
CA THR A 859 25.60 -34.45 35.46
C THR A 859 24.60 -33.64 34.63
N GLN A 860 24.77 -33.57 33.30
CA GLN A 860 23.83 -32.87 32.42
C GLN A 860 22.47 -33.57 32.38
N ARG A 861 22.47 -34.91 32.27
CA ARG A 861 21.24 -35.73 32.31
C ARG A 861 20.49 -35.53 33.62
N ASP A 862 21.18 -35.58 34.75
CA ASP A 862 20.56 -35.40 36.07
C ASP A 862 20.00 -33.99 36.25
N ALA A 863 20.68 -32.96 35.74
CA ALA A 863 20.21 -31.57 35.78
C ALA A 863 18.93 -31.36 34.96
N LEU A 864 18.88 -31.87 33.72
CA LEU A 864 17.71 -31.78 32.86
C LEU A 864 16.51 -32.55 33.44
N ALA A 865 16.75 -33.72 34.04
CA ALA A 865 15.70 -34.49 34.70
C ALA A 865 15.18 -33.76 35.94
N ALA A 866 16.06 -33.14 36.73
CA ALA A 866 15.68 -32.32 37.88
C ALA A 866 14.84 -31.09 37.48
N GLN A 867 15.17 -30.44 36.36
CA GLN A 867 14.40 -29.30 35.83
C GLN A 867 12.96 -29.69 35.48
N LEU A 868 12.76 -30.87 34.89
CA LEU A 868 11.44 -31.37 34.46
C LEU A 868 10.64 -32.06 35.59
N MET A 869 11.31 -32.48 36.66
CA MET A 869 10.71 -33.25 37.78
C MET A 869 9.47 -32.60 38.43
N PRO A 870 9.39 -31.27 38.64
CA PRO A 870 8.23 -30.65 39.27
C PRO A 870 6.92 -30.82 38.48
N ASN A 871 7.01 -30.89 37.14
CA ASN A 871 5.86 -31.14 36.27
C ASN A 871 6.31 -31.86 34.98
N PRO A 872 6.41 -33.20 35.00
CA PRO A 872 6.89 -33.98 33.86
C PRO A 872 6.04 -33.85 32.59
N ALA A 873 4.81 -33.35 32.70
CA ALA A 873 3.90 -33.14 31.58
C ALA A 873 3.94 -31.69 31.04
N SER A 874 4.72 -30.78 31.63
CA SER A 874 4.81 -29.39 31.19
C SER A 874 5.34 -29.29 29.76
N PRO A 875 4.56 -28.74 28.80
CA PRO A 875 5.04 -28.54 27.42
C PRO A 875 6.27 -27.63 27.37
N THR A 876 6.24 -26.52 28.12
CA THR A 876 7.34 -25.55 28.14
C THR A 876 8.64 -26.16 28.65
N VAL A 877 8.60 -26.92 29.75
CA VAL A 877 9.83 -27.52 30.29
C VAL A 877 10.30 -28.68 29.41
N ARG A 878 9.39 -29.47 28.82
CA ARG A 878 9.75 -30.49 27.81
C ARG A 878 10.44 -29.86 26.59
N ALA A 879 9.94 -28.73 26.11
CA ALA A 879 10.53 -27.96 25.02
C ALA A 879 11.96 -27.49 25.37
N GLN A 880 12.14 -26.93 26.57
CA GLN A 880 13.46 -26.53 27.08
C GLN A 880 14.45 -27.69 27.17
N VAL A 881 14.00 -28.85 27.67
CA VAL A 881 14.84 -30.06 27.76
C VAL A 881 15.20 -30.58 26.37
N LEU A 882 14.23 -30.70 25.45
CA LEU A 882 14.49 -31.14 24.07
C LEU A 882 15.48 -30.20 23.36
N ARG A 883 15.31 -28.88 23.55
CA ARG A 883 16.23 -27.87 23.03
C ARG A 883 17.65 -28.08 23.56
N ALA A 884 17.81 -28.23 24.88
CA ALA A 884 19.12 -28.44 25.51
C ALA A 884 19.83 -29.70 25.01
N VAL A 885 19.08 -30.79 24.74
CA VAL A 885 19.63 -32.00 24.13
C VAL A 885 20.04 -31.74 22.67
N SER A 886 19.20 -31.05 21.90
CA SER A 886 19.43 -30.75 20.47
C SER A 886 20.60 -29.79 20.23
N GLU A 887 20.88 -28.89 21.18
CA GLU A 887 22.00 -27.93 21.13
C GLU A 887 23.28 -28.47 21.79
N ASN A 888 23.27 -29.69 22.34
CA ASN A 888 24.44 -30.28 22.98
C ASN A 888 25.64 -30.38 22.00
N GLY A 889 26.81 -29.90 22.41
CA GLY A 889 28.00 -29.83 21.56
C GLY A 889 28.54 -31.19 21.09
N VAL A 890 28.44 -32.24 21.92
CA VAL A 890 28.84 -33.60 21.52
C VAL A 890 27.87 -34.16 20.49
N PHE A 891 26.56 -33.98 20.72
CA PHE A 891 25.54 -34.41 19.77
C PHE A 891 25.67 -33.68 18.43
N ASN A 892 25.94 -32.37 18.48
CA ASN A 892 26.23 -31.56 17.31
C ASN A 892 27.36 -32.17 16.46
N THR A 893 28.52 -32.46 17.05
CA THR A 893 29.64 -33.06 16.30
C THR A 893 29.32 -34.45 15.75
N ARG A 894 28.58 -35.28 16.50
CA ARG A 894 28.22 -36.65 16.10
C ARG A 894 27.30 -36.70 14.88
N GLN A 895 26.46 -35.69 14.70
CA GLN A 895 25.46 -35.66 13.64
C GLN A 895 25.92 -34.96 12.36
N PHE A 896 27.07 -34.28 12.40
CA PHE A 896 27.53 -33.39 11.34
C PHE A 896 27.54 -34.07 9.96
N ASN A 897 28.18 -35.25 9.83
CA ASN A 897 28.32 -35.91 8.54
C ASN A 897 26.97 -36.36 7.95
N LYS A 898 26.07 -36.90 8.78
CA LYS A 898 24.72 -37.31 8.33
C LYS A 898 23.92 -36.11 7.84
N ALA A 899 23.90 -35.03 8.64
CA ALA A 899 23.21 -33.80 8.26
C ALA A 899 23.82 -33.17 7.01
N PHE A 900 25.15 -33.11 6.91
CA PHE A 900 25.84 -32.54 5.73
C PHE A 900 25.43 -33.24 4.44
N VAL A 901 25.39 -34.58 4.43
CA VAL A 901 24.94 -35.35 3.26
C VAL A 901 23.45 -35.15 3.00
N LEU A 902 22.61 -35.14 4.04
CA LEU A 902 21.17 -34.89 3.88
C LEU A 902 20.88 -33.52 3.27
N MET A 903 21.66 -32.49 3.64
CA MET A 903 21.50 -31.15 3.08
C MET A 903 21.91 -31.03 1.61
N GLN A 904 22.67 -31.99 1.08
CA GLN A 904 22.86 -32.06 -0.38
C GLN A 904 21.55 -32.43 -1.09
N TYR A 905 20.75 -33.30 -0.46
CA TYR A 905 19.43 -33.69 -0.98
C TYR A 905 18.39 -32.59 -0.78
N PHE A 906 18.39 -31.94 0.37
CA PHE A 906 17.40 -30.92 0.69
C PHE A 906 17.68 -29.55 0.07
N GLY A 907 18.94 -29.10 0.14
CA GLY A 907 19.37 -27.83 -0.41
C GLY A 907 19.41 -27.89 -1.94
N TYR A 908 20.31 -28.70 -2.50
CA TYR A 908 20.56 -28.67 -3.95
C TYR A 908 19.62 -29.54 -4.76
N LEU A 909 19.39 -30.79 -4.36
CA LEU A 909 18.53 -31.69 -5.15
C LEU A 909 17.04 -31.47 -4.91
N ARG A 910 16.70 -30.73 -3.85
CA ARG A 910 15.33 -30.35 -3.46
C ARG A 910 14.39 -31.57 -3.44
N ARG A 911 14.85 -32.70 -2.87
CA ARG A 911 14.09 -33.98 -2.78
C ARG A 911 14.43 -34.80 -1.54
N ASN A 912 13.61 -35.79 -1.18
CA ASN A 912 14.00 -36.76 -0.16
C ASN A 912 15.04 -37.74 -0.72
N PRO A 913 15.96 -38.28 0.11
CA PRO A 913 17.02 -39.14 -0.39
C PRO A 913 16.56 -40.44 -1.03
N ASN A 914 15.38 -40.93 -0.63
CA ASN A 914 14.74 -42.13 -1.16
C ASN A 914 13.66 -41.84 -2.21
N ASP A 915 13.52 -40.60 -2.69
CA ASP A 915 12.64 -40.30 -3.82
C ASP A 915 13.32 -40.67 -5.14
N ALA A 916 12.53 -40.84 -6.21
CA ALA A 916 13.06 -40.94 -7.57
C ALA A 916 14.01 -39.74 -7.86
N PRO A 917 15.13 -39.95 -8.58
CA PRO A 917 15.48 -41.12 -9.38
C PRO A 917 16.25 -42.22 -8.61
N GLU A 918 16.19 -42.27 -7.27
CA GLU A 918 16.79 -43.36 -6.51
C GLU A 918 16.17 -44.71 -6.96
N PRO A 919 16.95 -45.68 -7.47
CA PRO A 919 16.41 -46.87 -8.14
C PRO A 919 15.64 -47.85 -7.23
N THR A 920 15.99 -47.92 -5.95
CA THR A 920 15.55 -48.94 -4.98
C THR A 920 14.73 -48.37 -3.83
N LEU A 921 14.61 -47.04 -3.75
CA LEU A 921 13.98 -46.22 -2.71
C LEU A 921 14.47 -46.57 -1.29
N ASP A 922 15.72 -47.05 -1.16
CA ASP A 922 16.31 -47.62 0.07
C ASP A 922 17.56 -46.88 0.56
N PHE A 923 17.71 -45.61 0.17
CA PHE A 923 18.77 -44.69 0.62
C PHE A 923 20.20 -45.07 0.18
N GLN A 924 20.40 -45.92 -0.83
CA GLN A 924 21.74 -46.33 -1.26
C GLN A 924 22.62 -45.15 -1.64
N GLY A 925 22.08 -44.19 -2.39
CA GLY A 925 22.81 -42.98 -2.78
C GLY A 925 23.26 -42.15 -1.58
N TYR A 926 22.39 -41.99 -0.59
CA TYR A 926 22.72 -41.26 0.65
C TYR A 926 23.81 -42.00 1.44
N ASN A 927 23.67 -43.31 1.62
CA ASN A 927 24.62 -44.13 2.36
C ASN A 927 26.00 -44.14 1.70
N PHE A 928 26.07 -44.21 0.37
CA PHE A 928 27.32 -44.11 -0.38
C PHE A 928 28.08 -42.81 -0.06
N TRP A 929 27.41 -41.66 -0.15
CA TRP A 929 28.05 -40.37 0.13
C TRP A 929 28.43 -40.20 1.60
N LEU A 930 27.61 -40.72 2.51
CA LEU A 930 27.92 -40.74 3.94
C LEU A 930 29.17 -41.59 4.24
N GLU A 931 29.27 -42.78 3.64
CA GLU A 931 30.45 -43.63 3.75
C GLU A 931 31.70 -42.94 3.17
N LYS A 932 31.60 -42.32 1.99
CA LYS A 932 32.70 -41.55 1.38
C LYS A 932 33.16 -40.45 2.32
N LEU A 933 32.25 -39.61 2.82
CA LEU A 933 32.58 -38.51 3.74
C LEU A 933 33.20 -39.02 5.06
N ASN A 934 32.73 -40.15 5.57
CA ASN A 934 33.28 -40.77 6.78
C ASN A 934 34.73 -41.25 6.59
N GLN A 935 35.10 -41.77 5.42
CA GLN A 935 36.49 -42.19 5.11
C GLN A 935 37.49 -41.04 5.23
N PHE A 936 37.04 -39.81 4.96
CA PHE A 936 37.85 -38.59 5.06
C PHE A 936 37.57 -37.79 6.34
N ASN A 937 37.03 -38.43 7.39
CA ASN A 937 36.75 -37.81 8.68
C ASN A 937 35.86 -36.55 8.62
N GLY A 938 34.95 -36.45 7.64
CA GLY A 938 34.11 -35.27 7.46
C GLY A 938 34.73 -34.15 6.62
N ASN A 939 35.95 -34.32 6.10
CA ASN A 939 36.57 -33.37 5.19
C ASN A 939 35.97 -33.54 3.78
N PHE A 940 35.01 -32.68 3.43
CA PHE A 940 34.31 -32.73 2.15
C PHE A 940 35.24 -32.44 0.95
N ALA A 941 36.24 -31.58 1.10
CA ALA A 941 37.18 -31.25 0.03
C ALA A 941 38.11 -32.42 -0.34
N ASN A 942 38.47 -33.26 0.64
CA ASN A 942 39.20 -34.50 0.38
C ASN A 942 38.27 -35.65 -0.07
N ALA A 943 37.00 -35.58 0.30
CA ALA A 943 36.00 -36.58 -0.05
C ALA A 943 35.43 -36.39 -1.46
N GLU A 944 35.59 -35.21 -2.06
CA GLU A 944 35.38 -34.96 -3.47
C GLU A 944 36.45 -35.69 -4.28
#